data_AF-A0A8B7Z1S4-F1
#
_entry.id   AF-A0A8B7Z1S4-F1
#
_cell.length_a   1.000
_cell.length_b   1.000
_cell.length_c   1.000
_cell.angle_alpha   90.00
_cell.angle_beta   90.00
_cell.angle_gamma   90.00
#
_symmetry.space_group_name_H-M   'P 1'
#
loop_
_entity.id
_entity.type
_entity.pdbx_description
1 polymer ?
#
loop_
_entity_poly.entity_id
_entity_poly.type
_entity_poly.pdbx_seq_one_letter_code
_entity_poly.pdbx_strand_id
1 'polypeptide(L)'
;MAHPILHKFLLVFLFAAIFNTHAFQKGKFELENRAAIWMFTEQKEQVAQNRTRDAFLIPHIRHPRSAGVITMEMIDEGLSDAIEGVAYQRGDIILGGMFAVLFPDNDGNPCSRVLQKTGLRMEAMMYAVDVLNNSTDILPNVKLGFDIRNDCSDPNKALREALNFISLSDGRSCSSDEPQTIGVIGTGSSATSTDVANLLGLFKVPQVSYSASSPLLSDKKLYPYFLRTIASDVNQAEVMADLAETMRWNYVAIIYTIDNYGTPGMKLLSDLLQSRNICTPIIRGLNSDSPDDDVAKIIEELARDEKILVIFTFCGKQGIGRILTGAQNKGLTNRTWIASDSWGQSDQVVQNVKSLVRGMLGIIPKSDPDKNFKRYLSQLDPYANHRNPWYQLTLGKHFDCTFNPSDAQHKQCLGNETFAQEEDAAASFVIDAVYVLGYALHDMLTQCDGCLNDTKNLDLEAYLDYIKEVNFSGLTNSNFMFDDNGDPMGQYEIYNLQCFGDECSFVKVADWDPTSKFSNWQQVDWQTGTVPPLSRCSDDCPPGHFITLLTPKCCWECHRCDADSISMSQNSLQCTVCLDGERTNENQTACLINPVVYLEWNHAVAIVLVILTIIGLLATGFTLAIYIRHRNSPTVKATSTELSYLLLVGIAMSYSSTFLFVAMPTDEICNAKIVMVGTSFAVYVGALLTKTNRISRIFNRKLSDGAPSMFLSIQYQLLFALGIVAIQVAMQVIWLQLEPGFVVKDTSDPEVTLLECDYNSFLGPGVAVGFNAVLAMLCLYKAFRIRKLPGQFNDSRGICFAMLTCCLIWFIFFSCYFSTTGIANSIICSTAFVASGTSGLICMFVPKLWIVIMRPELNVRQSTLKLKSSSGTGVNIKTVSSVVNKKNGRASFTSVITDLNPPSTSSHSSDGDKDSMSQASSEDEELRFLEEIEKLEKELKDAVIERDDAVAKANEAYEEMLDLQKMQEDELQKFDEDIRLEKANVWRLLMSGGMQDDEIEETLRCQDEDWMISEDYDYTVKVSELVAKLKAVSSERDQLNQQVKQLTLECQQWKDIILKDRDASPVDTGTEIFNSEGSFVLNGMNTTFV
;
A
#
# COMPACT_ATOMS: atom_id res chain seq x y z
N MET A 1 -1.31 18.49 39.62
CA MET A 1 -2.30 19.40 40.28
C MET A 1 -2.89 18.69 41.51
N ALA A 2 -3.58 19.37 42.42
CA ALA A 2 -4.03 18.76 43.68
C ALA A 2 -5.28 17.85 43.51
N HIS A 3 -5.21 16.59 43.96
CA HIS A 3 -6.33 15.64 43.81
C HIS A 3 -7.50 15.96 44.76
N PRO A 4 -8.73 16.20 44.25
CA PRO A 4 -9.89 16.52 45.08
C PRO A 4 -10.48 15.30 45.83
N ILE A 5 -9.98 14.08 45.57
CA ILE A 5 -10.49 12.83 46.14
C ILE A 5 -9.96 12.61 47.58
N LEU A 6 -8.68 12.87 47.83
CA LEU A 6 -8.07 12.69 49.16
C LEU A 6 -8.69 13.62 50.20
N HIS A 7 -8.99 14.87 49.80
CA HIS A 7 -9.68 15.84 50.65
C HIS A 7 -11.13 15.40 50.97
N LYS A 8 -11.83 14.77 50.02
CA LYS A 8 -13.16 14.19 50.25
C LYS A 8 -13.11 13.00 51.22
N PHE A 9 -12.12 12.10 51.12
CA PHE A 9 -11.97 10.99 52.06
C PHE A 9 -11.68 11.44 53.50
N LEU A 10 -10.78 12.42 53.69
CA LEU A 10 -10.54 13.03 55.01
C LEU A 10 -11.78 13.77 55.54
N LEU A 11 -12.51 14.48 54.68
CA LEU A 11 -13.78 15.11 55.05
C LEU A 11 -14.83 14.09 55.47
N VAL A 12 -14.98 12.95 54.79
CA VAL A 12 -15.97 11.92 55.16
C VAL A 12 -15.71 11.36 56.57
N PHE A 13 -14.45 11.11 56.92
CA PHE A 13 -14.09 10.67 58.28
C PHE A 13 -14.37 11.73 59.36
N LEU A 14 -14.23 13.03 59.02
CA LEU A 14 -14.58 14.14 59.93
C LEU A 14 -16.10 14.38 60.00
N PHE A 15 -16.82 14.30 58.87
CA PHE A 15 -18.27 14.49 58.81
C PHE A 15 -19.04 13.39 59.53
N ALA A 16 -18.56 12.14 59.49
CA ALA A 16 -19.13 11.03 60.25
C ALA A 16 -19.12 11.26 61.78
N ALA A 17 -18.24 12.13 62.30
CA ALA A 17 -18.22 12.54 63.70
C ALA A 17 -19.15 13.72 64.02
N ILE A 18 -19.65 14.44 63.00
CA ILE A 18 -20.41 15.70 63.12
C ILE A 18 -21.91 15.49 62.80
N PHE A 19 -22.26 14.57 61.89
CA PHE A 19 -23.63 14.35 61.42
C PHE A 19 -24.54 13.56 62.38
N ASN A 20 -24.62 14.02 63.63
CA ASN A 20 -25.59 13.54 64.63
C ASN A 20 -26.59 14.64 65.07
N THR A 21 -26.71 15.72 64.29
CA THR A 21 -27.59 16.87 64.57
C THR A 21 -28.20 17.45 63.30
N HIS A 22 -29.54 17.48 63.27
CA HIS A 22 -30.44 18.20 62.35
C HIS A 22 -30.59 17.73 60.90
N ALA A 23 -31.75 18.10 60.35
CA ALA A 23 -32.31 17.70 59.05
C ALA A 23 -33.28 18.80 58.55
N PHE A 24 -33.99 18.50 57.45
CA PHE A 24 -35.17 19.20 56.87
C PHE A 24 -34.98 20.35 55.84
N GLN A 25 -35.35 19.99 54.59
CA GLN A 25 -36.16 20.72 53.58
C GLN A 25 -35.64 21.92 52.72
N LYS A 26 -35.96 21.76 51.41
CA LYS A 26 -36.18 22.77 50.32
C LYS A 26 -34.98 23.63 49.86
N GLY A 27 -34.89 24.05 48.58
CA GLY A 27 -35.62 23.58 47.39
C GLY A 27 -35.78 24.58 46.23
N LYS A 28 -35.12 24.28 45.09
CA LYS A 28 -35.41 24.63 43.67
C LYS A 28 -35.63 26.11 43.24
N PHE A 29 -34.89 26.55 42.20
CA PHE A 29 -35.31 27.29 40.96
C PHE A 29 -34.02 27.56 40.12
N GLU A 30 -33.94 27.21 38.81
CA GLU A 30 -34.23 28.02 37.58
C GLU A 30 -33.14 29.05 37.19
N LEU A 31 -32.91 29.41 35.90
CA LEU A 31 -33.05 28.77 34.58
C LEU A 31 -32.30 29.65 33.52
N GLU A 32 -32.50 29.40 32.21
CA GLU A 32 -32.27 30.31 31.06
C GLU A 32 -30.83 30.66 30.60
N ASN A 33 -30.55 31.04 29.34
CA ASN A 33 -31.11 30.67 28.00
C ASN A 33 -30.28 31.35 26.87
N ARG A 34 -30.28 30.82 25.62
CA ARG A 34 -30.38 31.54 24.30
C ARG A 34 -29.87 30.74 23.09
N ALA A 35 -30.37 31.11 21.89
CA ALA A 35 -30.12 30.49 20.58
C ALA A 35 -30.30 31.48 19.39
N ALA A 36 -30.28 30.99 18.14
CA ALA A 36 -30.47 31.67 16.83
C ALA A 36 -29.28 32.52 16.32
N ILE A 37 -29.12 32.92 15.03
CA ILE A 37 -30.02 33.12 13.84
C ILE A 37 -29.11 33.19 12.54
N TRP A 38 -29.46 32.99 11.25
CA TRP A 38 -30.74 32.73 10.54
C TRP A 38 -30.66 31.93 9.18
N MET A 39 -30.82 32.57 8.00
CA MET A 39 -31.02 32.00 6.62
C MET A 39 -30.39 32.92 5.53
N PHE A 40 -30.37 32.53 4.22
CA PHE A 40 -31.12 33.22 3.13
C PHE A 40 -31.11 32.50 1.74
N THR A 41 -31.80 33.06 0.73
CA THR A 41 -32.33 32.41 -0.49
C THR A 41 -32.06 33.11 -1.86
N GLU A 42 -32.53 32.46 -2.93
CA GLU A 42 -32.52 32.67 -4.41
C GLU A 42 -32.63 34.05 -5.13
N GLN A 43 -32.10 34.02 -6.37
CA GLN A 43 -32.55 34.59 -7.68
C GLN A 43 -32.69 36.11 -8.01
N LYS A 44 -32.07 36.51 -9.14
CA LYS A 44 -32.72 36.92 -10.44
C LYS A 44 -31.64 37.20 -11.53
N GLU A 45 -31.77 36.71 -12.78
CA GLU A 45 -32.49 37.26 -13.97
C GLU A 45 -31.96 38.62 -14.50
N GLN A 46 -31.85 38.92 -15.83
CA GLN A 46 -32.34 38.23 -17.04
C GLN A 46 -31.66 38.74 -18.35
N VAL A 47 -31.91 38.03 -19.48
CA VAL A 47 -32.02 38.52 -20.89
C VAL A 47 -30.75 39.01 -21.62
N ALA A 48 -30.48 38.68 -22.91
CA ALA A 48 -30.86 37.58 -23.85
C ALA A 48 -29.87 37.69 -25.06
N GLN A 49 -30.06 37.33 -26.35
CA GLN A 49 -31.03 36.72 -27.31
C GLN A 49 -30.19 36.47 -28.63
N ASN A 50 -30.48 35.77 -29.74
CA ASN A 50 -31.46 34.79 -30.30
C ASN A 50 -30.81 34.30 -31.66
N ARG A 51 -31.16 33.25 -32.42
CA ARG A 51 -32.13 32.13 -32.38
C ARG A 51 -31.73 31.05 -33.44
N THR A 52 -32.41 29.89 -33.46
CA THR A 52 -32.72 28.95 -34.60
C THR A 52 -31.81 28.92 -35.84
N ARG A 53 -31.16 27.77 -36.18
CA ARG A 53 -31.75 26.55 -36.82
C ARG A 53 -32.31 26.78 -38.24
N ASP A 54 -31.79 26.04 -39.23
CA ASP A 54 -32.45 24.87 -39.85
C ASP A 54 -31.48 24.11 -40.79
N ALA A 55 -31.93 23.03 -41.46
CA ALA A 55 -31.07 21.97 -42.00
C ALA A 55 -30.65 22.07 -43.48
N PHE A 56 -29.54 21.42 -43.82
CA PHE A 56 -29.09 20.99 -45.16
C PHE A 56 -28.59 19.53 -45.02
N LEU A 57 -28.93 18.51 -45.83
CA LEU A 57 -29.47 18.40 -47.20
C LEU A 57 -28.40 18.51 -48.31
N ILE A 58 -28.17 17.37 -49.00
CA ILE A 58 -27.13 17.10 -50.01
C ILE A 58 -27.43 17.79 -51.36
N PRO A 59 -26.41 18.30 -52.08
CA PRO A 59 -26.49 18.52 -53.52
C PRO A 59 -25.37 17.82 -54.34
N HIS A 60 -25.72 17.33 -55.53
CA HIS A 60 -24.79 16.77 -56.52
C HIS A 60 -23.95 17.84 -57.27
N ILE A 61 -22.72 17.45 -57.59
CA ILE A 61 -22.03 17.60 -58.89
C ILE A 61 -22.65 18.59 -59.91
N ARG A 62 -21.90 19.65 -60.28
CA ARG A 62 -21.78 20.10 -61.68
C ARG A 62 -20.61 21.05 -61.93
N HIS A 63 -19.98 20.95 -63.11
CA HIS A 63 -18.98 21.88 -63.62
C HIS A 63 -19.54 23.30 -63.85
N PRO A 64 -18.66 24.31 -63.78
CA PRO A 64 -18.57 25.36 -64.80
C PRO A 64 -17.28 25.24 -65.62
N ARG A 65 -17.23 25.92 -66.78
CA ARG A 65 -16.04 26.02 -67.65
C ARG A 65 -15.39 27.41 -67.54
N SER A 66 -14.08 27.43 -67.81
CA SER A 66 -13.32 28.52 -68.45
C SER A 66 -13.36 29.93 -67.85
N ALA A 67 -12.27 30.33 -67.20
CA ALA A 67 -11.58 31.61 -67.44
C ALA A 67 -10.12 31.52 -66.95
N GLY A 68 -9.19 32.23 -67.61
CA GLY A 68 -7.85 32.50 -67.07
C GLY A 68 -6.82 31.36 -67.17
N VAL A 69 -6.31 31.08 -68.37
CA VAL A 69 -4.96 30.49 -68.49
C VAL A 69 -3.95 31.59 -68.19
N ILE A 70 -3.15 31.40 -67.15
CA ILE A 70 -1.87 32.10 -66.96
C ILE A 70 -0.80 31.01 -66.96
N THR A 71 0.04 31.01 -68.01
CA THR A 71 1.17 30.10 -68.12
C THR A 71 2.23 30.49 -67.10
N MET A 72 2.62 29.55 -66.22
CA MET A 72 3.75 29.71 -65.31
C MET A 72 5.00 29.01 -65.88
N GLU A 73 5.30 29.31 -67.14
CA GLU A 73 6.63 29.06 -67.70
C GLU A 73 7.62 30.13 -67.16
N MET A 74 8.93 29.86 -67.25
CA MET A 74 10.05 30.72 -66.81
C MET A 74 10.60 30.54 -65.38
N ILE A 75 10.35 29.41 -64.69
CA ILE A 75 11.23 28.88 -63.63
C ILE A 75 11.33 27.35 -63.79
N ASP A 76 12.22 26.82 -64.65
CA ASP A 76 12.51 25.36 -64.58
C ASP A 76 13.79 24.82 -65.25
N GLU A 77 14.45 25.46 -66.23
CA GLU A 77 15.52 24.79 -67.02
C GLU A 77 16.59 24.08 -66.15
N GLY A 78 17.15 24.75 -65.14
CA GLY A 78 18.14 24.17 -64.23
C GLY A 78 17.60 23.27 -63.11
N LEU A 79 16.28 23.17 -62.94
CA LEU A 79 15.63 22.29 -61.96
C LEU A 79 15.09 21.02 -62.65
N SER A 80 14.51 21.14 -63.84
CA SER A 80 14.18 20.01 -64.72
C SER A 80 15.40 19.12 -65.00
N ASP A 81 16.55 19.72 -65.37
CA ASP A 81 17.83 18.99 -65.54
C ASP A 81 18.29 18.29 -64.25
N ALA A 82 17.98 18.85 -63.07
CA ALA A 82 18.31 18.24 -61.78
C ALA A 82 17.32 17.14 -61.35
N ILE A 83 16.09 17.17 -61.86
CA ILE A 83 15.04 16.16 -61.59
C ILE A 83 15.27 14.89 -62.42
N GLU A 84 15.66 15.02 -63.70
CA GLU A 84 15.91 13.90 -64.61
C GLU A 84 17.40 13.53 -64.79
N GLY A 85 18.30 14.21 -64.10
CA GLY A 85 19.74 13.91 -64.13
C GLY A 85 20.07 12.46 -63.74
N VAL A 86 21.16 11.95 -64.32
CA VAL A 86 21.73 10.62 -64.03
C VAL A 86 23.25 10.74 -64.03
N ALA A 87 23.93 10.18 -63.02
CA ALA A 87 25.38 10.07 -63.01
C ALA A 87 25.79 8.64 -63.39
N TYR A 88 26.25 8.46 -64.63
CA TYR A 88 26.58 7.16 -65.21
C TYR A 88 28.07 7.03 -65.58
N GLN A 89 28.68 5.89 -65.28
CA GLN A 89 29.98 5.51 -65.82
C GLN A 89 29.98 4.05 -66.26
N ARG A 90 30.31 3.78 -67.54
CA ARG A 90 30.40 2.41 -68.07
C ARG A 90 31.57 1.65 -67.44
N GLY A 91 31.25 0.49 -66.86
CA GLY A 91 32.18 -0.60 -66.56
C GLY A 91 31.81 -1.85 -67.34
N ASP A 92 32.43 -2.97 -66.99
CA ASP A 92 32.03 -4.32 -67.43
C ASP A 92 30.80 -4.81 -66.64
N ILE A 93 30.65 -4.30 -65.42
CA ILE A 93 29.60 -4.58 -64.43
C ILE A 93 29.13 -3.23 -63.84
N ILE A 94 27.84 -3.08 -63.51
CA ILE A 94 27.28 -1.86 -62.92
C ILE A 94 26.83 -2.07 -61.48
N LEU A 95 27.14 -1.09 -60.62
CA LEU A 95 26.50 -0.89 -59.32
C LEU A 95 25.46 0.23 -59.43
N GLY A 96 24.20 -0.07 -59.11
CA GLY A 96 23.15 0.94 -59.01
C GLY A 96 23.33 1.79 -57.75
N GLY A 97 22.92 3.05 -57.78
CA GLY A 97 22.94 3.94 -56.61
C GLY A 97 21.70 4.81 -56.53
N MET A 98 21.08 4.88 -55.34
CA MET A 98 19.86 5.66 -55.09
C MET A 98 20.07 6.66 -53.97
N PHE A 99 20.01 7.95 -54.32
CA PHE A 99 20.33 9.05 -53.42
C PHE A 99 19.32 10.19 -53.53
N ALA A 100 18.83 10.67 -52.38
CA ALA A 100 17.90 11.80 -52.32
C ALA A 100 18.65 13.12 -52.55
N VAL A 101 18.78 13.54 -53.81
CA VAL A 101 19.41 14.84 -54.15
C VAL A 101 18.41 15.97 -53.93
N LEU A 102 17.16 15.73 -54.32
CA LEU A 102 16.03 16.59 -54.03
C LEU A 102 15.19 15.96 -52.90
N PHE A 103 14.20 16.70 -52.42
CA PHE A 103 13.30 16.30 -51.34
C PHE A 103 11.94 16.99 -51.51
N PRO A 104 10.83 16.43 -50.98
CA PRO A 104 9.55 17.10 -50.97
C PRO A 104 9.55 18.47 -50.27
N ASP A 105 8.78 19.39 -50.83
CA ASP A 105 8.50 20.68 -50.21
C ASP A 105 7.31 20.63 -49.24
N ASN A 106 7.20 21.68 -48.43
CA ASN A 106 6.05 21.88 -47.56
C ASN A 106 4.75 22.11 -48.38
N ASP A 107 4.87 22.62 -49.61
CA ASP A 107 3.75 22.85 -50.54
C ASP A 107 3.32 21.58 -51.31
N GLY A 108 3.88 20.41 -51.00
CA GLY A 108 3.49 19.12 -51.60
C GLY A 108 4.17 18.77 -52.93
N ASN A 109 5.11 19.59 -53.42
CA ASN A 109 5.92 19.27 -54.59
C ASN A 109 6.98 18.20 -54.23
N PRO A 110 7.03 17.00 -54.84
CA PRO A 110 7.83 15.88 -54.34
C PRO A 110 9.35 15.99 -54.60
N CYS A 111 9.80 16.87 -55.50
CA CYS A 111 11.20 16.99 -55.91
C CYS A 111 11.63 18.46 -56.10
N SER A 112 11.55 19.31 -55.06
CA SER A 112 11.99 20.72 -55.17
C SER A 112 13.28 21.02 -54.41
N ARG A 113 13.46 20.45 -53.20
CA ARG A 113 14.38 21.01 -52.21
C ARG A 113 15.70 20.23 -52.13
N VAL A 114 16.78 20.86 -52.59
CA VAL A 114 18.14 20.29 -52.61
C VAL A 114 18.64 19.90 -51.22
N LEU A 115 19.11 18.65 -51.08
CA LEU A 115 19.81 18.15 -49.89
C LEU A 115 21.33 18.31 -50.02
N GLN A 116 21.88 19.27 -49.27
CA GLN A 116 23.28 19.71 -49.33
C GLN A 116 24.31 18.55 -49.28
N LYS A 117 24.20 17.65 -48.30
CA LYS A 117 25.22 16.59 -48.08
C LYS A 117 25.12 15.41 -49.07
N THR A 118 24.04 15.31 -49.86
CA THR A 118 23.89 14.20 -50.82
C THR A 118 24.96 14.24 -51.92
N GLY A 119 25.42 15.44 -52.32
CA GLY A 119 26.54 15.57 -53.27
C GLY A 119 27.79 14.83 -52.81
N LEU A 120 28.18 15.03 -51.55
CA LEU A 120 29.31 14.32 -50.91
C LEU A 120 29.07 12.81 -50.79
N ARG A 121 27.82 12.36 -50.55
CA ARG A 121 27.50 10.92 -50.49
C ARG A 121 27.64 10.22 -51.84
N MET A 122 27.24 10.88 -52.93
CA MET A 122 27.46 10.37 -54.29
C MET A 122 28.95 10.36 -54.66
N GLU A 123 29.70 11.41 -54.29
CA GLU A 123 31.16 11.41 -54.42
C GLU A 123 31.82 10.28 -53.62
N ALA A 124 31.29 9.89 -52.46
CA ALA A 124 31.80 8.77 -51.66
C ALA A 124 31.66 7.42 -52.38
N MET A 125 30.51 7.18 -53.03
CA MET A 125 30.30 5.99 -53.88
C MET A 125 31.25 6.00 -55.09
N MET A 126 31.35 7.14 -55.79
CA MET A 126 32.23 7.29 -56.95
C MET A 126 33.71 7.08 -56.60
N TYR A 127 34.14 7.61 -55.45
CA TYR A 127 35.49 7.42 -54.92
C TYR A 127 35.78 5.95 -54.55
N ALA A 128 34.85 5.27 -53.86
CA ALA A 128 35.06 3.86 -53.51
C ALA A 128 35.15 2.95 -54.76
N VAL A 129 34.36 3.23 -55.80
CA VAL A 129 34.46 2.55 -57.10
C VAL A 129 35.81 2.82 -57.77
N ASP A 130 36.36 4.04 -57.69
CA ASP A 130 37.69 4.36 -58.21
C ASP A 130 38.81 3.67 -57.42
N VAL A 131 38.67 3.54 -56.10
CA VAL A 131 39.63 2.82 -55.22
C VAL A 131 39.67 1.33 -55.58
N LEU A 132 38.51 0.69 -55.77
CA LEU A 132 38.45 -0.71 -56.22
C LEU A 132 39.03 -0.88 -57.63
N ASN A 133 38.63 -0.05 -58.59
CA ASN A 133 39.13 -0.08 -59.98
C ASN A 133 40.64 0.17 -60.12
N ASN A 134 41.29 0.77 -59.12
CA ASN A 134 42.73 1.04 -59.07
C ASN A 134 43.48 0.07 -58.14
N SER A 135 42.81 -0.95 -57.59
CA SER A 135 43.44 -2.03 -56.85
C SER A 135 44.13 -3.03 -57.78
N THR A 136 45.25 -3.61 -57.34
CA THR A 136 45.86 -4.78 -57.99
C THR A 136 45.36 -6.11 -57.42
N ASP A 137 44.76 -6.06 -56.24
CA ASP A 137 44.54 -7.24 -55.39
C ASP A 137 43.06 -7.63 -55.40
N ILE A 138 42.16 -6.64 -55.44
CA ILE A 138 40.70 -6.81 -55.51
C ILE A 138 40.23 -6.53 -56.94
N LEU A 139 39.33 -7.39 -57.46
CA LEU A 139 38.78 -7.35 -58.83
C LEU A 139 39.81 -7.18 -59.98
N PRO A 140 40.97 -7.88 -59.98
CA PRO A 140 41.95 -7.73 -61.05
C PRO A 140 41.38 -8.10 -62.43
N ASN A 141 41.47 -7.17 -63.38
CA ASN A 141 40.94 -7.23 -64.75
C ASN A 141 39.40 -7.08 -64.91
N VAL A 142 38.66 -6.66 -63.89
CA VAL A 142 37.22 -6.34 -63.99
C VAL A 142 36.99 -4.89 -63.62
N LYS A 143 36.39 -4.10 -64.52
CA LYS A 143 36.09 -2.69 -64.26
C LYS A 143 34.66 -2.51 -63.74
N LEU A 144 34.52 -2.03 -62.51
CA LEU A 144 33.25 -1.56 -61.98
C LEU A 144 32.84 -0.22 -62.61
N GLY A 145 31.56 -0.11 -62.97
CA GLY A 145 30.88 1.12 -63.33
C GLY A 145 29.70 1.38 -62.39
N PHE A 146 28.96 2.47 -62.62
CA PHE A 146 27.82 2.85 -61.81
C PHE A 146 26.71 3.54 -62.60
N ASP A 147 25.47 3.42 -62.12
CA ASP A 147 24.31 4.22 -62.51
C ASP A 147 23.68 4.80 -61.23
N ILE A 148 23.83 6.11 -61.01
CA ILE A 148 23.36 6.81 -59.82
C ILE A 148 22.18 7.72 -60.17
N ARG A 149 21.07 7.52 -59.46
CA ARG A 149 19.75 8.14 -59.71
C ARG A 149 19.19 8.87 -58.49
N ASN A 150 18.42 9.92 -58.77
CA ASN A 150 17.82 10.80 -57.77
C ASN A 150 16.42 10.30 -57.36
N ASP A 151 16.31 9.65 -56.21
CA ASP A 151 15.05 9.08 -55.68
C ASP A 151 14.10 10.12 -55.04
N CYS A 152 14.55 11.37 -54.89
CA CYS A 152 13.90 12.45 -54.13
C CYS A 152 13.47 12.11 -52.69
N SER A 153 13.84 10.96 -52.11
CA SER A 153 13.19 10.37 -50.93
C SER A 153 11.66 10.19 -51.05
N ASP A 154 11.10 10.10 -52.27
CA ASP A 154 9.68 9.78 -52.53
C ASP A 154 9.54 8.30 -52.93
N PRO A 155 8.64 7.52 -52.29
CA PRO A 155 8.37 6.12 -52.66
C PRO A 155 8.08 5.90 -54.15
N ASN A 156 7.28 6.77 -54.77
CA ASN A 156 6.80 6.58 -56.13
C ASN A 156 7.94 6.79 -57.15
N LYS A 157 8.75 7.83 -56.96
CA LYS A 157 9.95 8.05 -57.77
C LYS A 157 11.04 7.01 -57.47
N ALA A 158 11.24 6.61 -56.22
CA ALA A 158 12.18 5.55 -55.88
C ALA A 158 11.86 4.25 -56.62
N LEU A 159 10.59 3.80 -56.60
CA LEU A 159 10.12 2.65 -57.39
C LEU A 159 10.34 2.86 -58.89
N ARG A 160 9.99 4.04 -59.43
CA ARG A 160 10.19 4.36 -60.87
C ARG A 160 11.65 4.29 -61.28
N GLU A 161 12.58 4.80 -60.47
CA GLU A 161 14.01 4.75 -60.79
C GLU A 161 14.59 3.35 -60.62
N ALA A 162 14.16 2.60 -59.59
CA ALA A 162 14.60 1.22 -59.34
C ALA A 162 14.27 0.26 -60.49
N LEU A 163 13.20 0.50 -61.26
CA LEU A 163 12.88 -0.26 -62.48
C LEU A 163 14.00 -0.23 -63.54
N ASN A 164 14.86 0.78 -63.55
CA ASN A 164 15.96 0.89 -64.53
C ASN A 164 17.16 -0.02 -64.18
N PHE A 165 17.30 -0.45 -62.92
CA PHE A 165 18.34 -1.40 -62.52
C PHE A 165 17.97 -2.86 -62.84
N ILE A 166 16.71 -3.11 -63.25
CA ILE A 166 16.20 -4.45 -63.54
C ILE A 166 16.37 -4.75 -65.03
N SER A 167 17.31 -5.63 -65.36
CA SER A 167 17.52 -6.14 -66.71
C SER A 167 16.40 -7.11 -67.12
N LEU A 168 15.25 -6.57 -67.55
CA LEU A 168 14.14 -7.35 -68.12
C LEU A 168 14.59 -8.05 -69.41
N SER A 169 14.93 -9.34 -69.30
CA SER A 169 15.37 -10.20 -70.40
C SER A 169 14.22 -10.64 -71.32
N ASP A 170 13.33 -9.72 -71.70
CA ASP A 170 12.27 -10.00 -72.67
C ASP A 170 12.88 -10.09 -74.08
N GLY A 171 12.65 -11.22 -74.75
CA GLY A 171 13.37 -11.69 -75.95
C GLY A 171 13.05 -10.93 -77.25
N ARG A 172 12.78 -9.61 -77.14
CA ARG A 172 12.39 -8.71 -78.23
C ARG A 172 13.09 -7.34 -78.19
N SER A 173 13.87 -7.02 -77.16
CA SER A 173 14.65 -5.78 -77.12
C SER A 173 15.99 -5.90 -77.86
N CYS A 174 16.39 -4.86 -78.59
CA CYS A 174 17.58 -4.86 -79.46
C CYS A 174 18.84 -4.22 -78.83
N SER A 175 18.89 -4.08 -77.49
CA SER A 175 20.00 -3.45 -76.75
C SER A 175 20.82 -4.46 -75.94
N SER A 176 21.31 -5.53 -76.58
CA SER A 176 22.04 -6.64 -75.94
C SER A 176 23.50 -6.35 -75.56
N ASP A 177 23.82 -5.09 -75.23
CA ASP A 177 25.19 -4.63 -74.98
C ASP A 177 25.33 -3.64 -73.80
N GLU A 178 24.25 -3.41 -73.06
CA GLU A 178 24.28 -2.72 -71.77
C GLU A 178 24.71 -3.70 -70.65
N PRO A 179 25.68 -3.34 -69.78
CA PRO A 179 26.16 -4.20 -68.71
C PRO A 179 25.12 -4.35 -67.58
N GLN A 180 25.04 -5.56 -67.02
CA GLN A 180 24.12 -5.93 -65.93
C GLN A 180 24.36 -5.09 -64.67
N THR A 181 23.28 -4.62 -64.04
CA THR A 181 23.35 -4.09 -62.66
C THR A 181 23.26 -5.26 -61.70
N ILE A 182 24.31 -5.47 -60.89
CA ILE A 182 24.41 -6.65 -60.01
C ILE A 182 23.95 -6.38 -58.57
N GLY A 183 23.74 -5.12 -58.20
CA GLY A 183 23.27 -4.72 -56.88
C GLY A 183 23.07 -3.20 -56.80
N VAL A 184 22.29 -2.75 -55.82
CA VAL A 184 21.90 -1.34 -55.65
C VAL A 184 22.29 -0.82 -54.27
N ILE A 185 22.98 0.32 -54.22
CA ILE A 185 23.38 1.00 -52.99
C ILE A 185 22.35 2.08 -52.63
N GLY A 186 21.89 2.07 -51.39
CA GLY A 186 20.77 2.88 -50.92
C GLY A 186 19.45 2.09 -50.84
N THR A 187 18.27 2.71 -50.85
CA THR A 187 18.04 4.17 -50.74
C THR A 187 18.53 4.72 -49.40
N GLY A 188 18.48 6.05 -49.24
CA GLY A 188 18.86 6.72 -47.98
C GLY A 188 17.77 6.78 -46.90
N SER A 189 16.54 6.31 -47.16
CA SER A 189 15.40 6.44 -46.24
C SER A 189 14.72 5.09 -46.05
N SER A 190 14.40 4.73 -44.80
CA SER A 190 13.71 3.47 -44.46
C SER A 190 12.38 3.29 -45.20
N ALA A 191 11.63 4.37 -45.46
CA ALA A 191 10.40 4.30 -46.23
C ALA A 191 10.68 3.87 -47.69
N THR A 192 11.51 4.62 -48.42
CA THR A 192 11.80 4.27 -49.82
C THR A 192 12.59 2.96 -49.96
N SER A 193 13.36 2.56 -48.94
CA SER A 193 14.05 1.26 -48.92
C SER A 193 13.09 0.09 -48.76
N THR A 194 11.98 0.23 -48.02
CA THR A 194 10.92 -0.80 -47.96
C THR A 194 10.35 -1.07 -49.36
N ASP A 195 9.99 -0.03 -50.09
CA ASP A 195 9.33 -0.16 -51.39
C ASP A 195 10.31 -0.67 -52.46
N VAL A 196 11.54 -0.15 -52.48
CA VAL A 196 12.59 -0.59 -53.41
C VAL A 196 13.02 -2.03 -53.12
N ALA A 197 13.13 -2.46 -51.85
CA ALA A 197 13.49 -3.83 -51.50
C ALA A 197 12.44 -4.86 -51.94
N ASN A 198 11.15 -4.51 -51.81
CA ASN A 198 10.05 -5.32 -52.35
C ASN A 198 10.20 -5.52 -53.87
N LEU A 199 10.49 -4.45 -54.62
CA LEU A 199 10.64 -4.51 -56.07
C LEU A 199 11.91 -5.28 -56.50
N LEU A 200 13.08 -4.93 -55.95
CA LEU A 200 14.36 -5.55 -56.32
C LEU A 200 14.43 -7.04 -55.92
N GLY A 201 13.80 -7.41 -54.79
CA GLY A 201 13.72 -8.80 -54.34
C GLY A 201 12.97 -9.73 -55.30
N LEU A 202 11.94 -9.24 -56.01
CA LEU A 202 11.24 -10.01 -57.05
C LEU A 202 12.15 -10.35 -58.24
N PHE A 203 13.15 -9.51 -58.51
CA PHE A 203 14.13 -9.69 -59.60
C PHE A 203 15.50 -10.19 -59.10
N LYS A 204 15.59 -10.61 -57.83
CA LYS A 204 16.80 -11.13 -57.17
C LYS A 204 17.99 -10.15 -57.17
N VAL A 205 17.74 -8.85 -57.26
CA VAL A 205 18.81 -7.84 -57.22
C VAL A 205 19.11 -7.48 -55.75
N PRO A 206 20.32 -7.74 -55.24
CA PRO A 206 20.67 -7.39 -53.87
C PRO A 206 20.73 -5.87 -53.65
N GLN A 207 20.20 -5.41 -52.53
CA GLN A 207 20.19 -4.01 -52.12
C GLN A 207 21.01 -3.85 -50.84
N VAL A 208 21.94 -2.89 -50.81
CA VAL A 208 22.76 -2.55 -49.63
C VAL A 208 22.52 -1.09 -49.25
N SER A 209 21.65 -0.85 -48.26
CA SER A 209 21.40 0.52 -47.79
C SER A 209 22.53 1.02 -46.86
N TYR A 210 22.85 2.30 -46.99
CA TYR A 210 23.81 3.00 -46.13
C TYR A 210 23.15 3.79 -44.99
N SER A 211 21.81 3.85 -44.93
CA SER A 211 21.09 4.73 -43.98
C SER A 211 19.66 4.30 -43.60
N ALA A 212 19.12 3.22 -44.16
CA ALA A 212 17.80 2.69 -43.78
C ALA A 212 17.90 1.78 -42.55
N SER A 213 17.85 2.36 -41.35
CA SER A 213 18.06 1.67 -40.07
C SER A 213 16.83 0.94 -39.50
N SER A 214 15.64 1.10 -40.10
CA SER A 214 14.38 0.52 -39.58
C SER A 214 14.44 -1.01 -39.35
N PRO A 215 13.92 -1.53 -38.23
CA PRO A 215 13.97 -2.97 -37.93
C PRO A 215 13.03 -3.79 -38.81
N LEU A 216 12.10 -3.16 -39.55
CA LEU A 216 11.22 -3.83 -40.49
C LEU A 216 12.00 -4.54 -41.62
N LEU A 217 13.14 -3.97 -42.02
CA LEU A 217 14.00 -4.46 -43.10
C LEU A 217 14.88 -5.67 -42.71
N SER A 218 14.88 -6.03 -41.42
CA SER A 218 15.56 -7.24 -40.92
C SER A 218 14.81 -8.53 -41.28
N ASP A 219 13.49 -8.50 -41.53
CA ASP A 219 12.72 -9.72 -41.85
C ASP A 219 13.00 -10.24 -43.26
N LYS A 220 13.84 -11.27 -43.37
CA LYS A 220 14.22 -11.92 -44.64
C LYS A 220 13.13 -12.79 -45.28
N LYS A 221 11.95 -12.93 -44.66
CA LYS A 221 10.77 -13.48 -45.35
C LYS A 221 10.14 -12.45 -46.29
N LEU A 222 10.23 -11.17 -45.94
CA LEU A 222 9.72 -10.05 -46.73
C LEU A 222 10.82 -9.44 -47.60
N TYR A 223 12.04 -9.27 -47.05
CA TYR A 223 13.16 -8.58 -47.71
C TYR A 223 14.41 -9.48 -47.86
N PRO A 224 14.33 -10.66 -48.51
CA PRO A 224 15.44 -11.62 -48.60
C PRO A 224 16.70 -11.09 -49.29
N TYR A 225 16.57 -10.08 -50.17
CA TYR A 225 17.66 -9.47 -50.93
C TYR A 225 18.15 -8.12 -50.32
N PHE A 226 17.62 -7.69 -49.17
CA PHE A 226 18.05 -6.46 -48.51
C PHE A 226 19.12 -6.72 -47.45
N LEU A 227 20.19 -5.91 -47.46
CA LEU A 227 21.20 -5.80 -46.41
C LEU A 227 21.52 -4.30 -46.18
N ARG A 228 22.35 -3.99 -45.18
CA ARG A 228 22.77 -2.60 -44.91
C ARG A 228 24.09 -2.48 -44.17
N THR A 229 24.82 -1.38 -44.40
CA THR A 229 26.05 -1.07 -43.66
C THR A 229 25.81 -0.25 -42.39
N ILE A 230 24.67 0.42 -42.27
CA ILE A 230 24.20 1.01 -41.01
C ILE A 230 23.59 -0.06 -40.10
N ALA A 231 23.76 0.06 -38.80
CA ALA A 231 23.15 -0.85 -37.83
C ALA A 231 21.62 -0.64 -37.73
N SER A 232 20.91 -1.70 -37.34
CA SER A 232 19.47 -1.66 -37.07
C SER A 232 19.14 -0.76 -35.89
N ASP A 233 18.03 -0.01 -35.95
CA ASP A 233 17.48 0.82 -34.86
C ASP A 233 17.20 0.02 -33.58
N VAL A 234 17.18 -1.32 -33.64
CA VAL A 234 17.22 -2.20 -32.46
C VAL A 234 18.34 -1.80 -31.49
N ASN A 235 19.52 -1.54 -32.03
CA ASN A 235 20.67 -1.12 -31.25
C ASN A 235 20.50 0.33 -30.75
N GLN A 236 19.93 1.23 -31.56
CA GLN A 236 19.71 2.63 -31.16
C GLN A 236 18.67 2.75 -30.03
N ALA A 237 17.59 1.97 -30.08
CA ALA A 237 16.58 1.90 -29.03
C ALA A 237 17.15 1.30 -27.73
N GLU A 238 18.05 0.31 -27.83
CA GLU A 238 18.74 -0.26 -26.68
C GLU A 238 19.75 0.74 -26.06
N VAL A 239 20.48 1.52 -26.86
CA VAL A 239 21.32 2.64 -26.37
C VAL A 239 20.48 3.67 -25.61
N MET A 240 19.29 4.03 -26.13
CA MET A 240 18.36 4.96 -25.46
C MET A 240 17.83 4.39 -24.14
N ALA A 241 17.50 3.09 -24.09
CA ALA A 241 17.00 2.43 -22.89
C ALA A 241 18.09 2.23 -21.82
N ASP A 242 19.32 1.88 -22.23
CA ASP A 242 20.51 1.84 -21.38
C ASP A 242 20.87 3.22 -20.82
N LEU A 243 20.71 4.29 -21.60
CA LEU A 243 20.94 5.66 -21.16
C LEU A 243 19.96 6.03 -20.03
N ALA A 244 18.68 5.67 -20.19
CA ALA A 244 17.66 5.90 -19.16
C ALA A 244 17.93 5.12 -17.87
N GLU A 245 18.31 3.84 -17.98
CA GLU A 245 18.73 2.99 -16.86
C GLU A 245 19.95 3.60 -16.13
N THR A 246 20.99 3.96 -16.89
CA THR A 246 22.26 4.53 -16.36
C THR A 246 22.02 5.85 -15.63
N MET A 247 21.13 6.70 -16.15
CA MET A 247 20.77 7.99 -15.56
C MET A 247 19.68 7.90 -14.47
N ARG A 248 19.12 6.70 -14.22
CA ARG A 248 18.03 6.43 -13.27
C ARG A 248 16.76 7.25 -13.56
N TRP A 249 16.45 7.45 -14.83
CA TRP A 249 15.18 8.05 -15.26
C TRP A 249 14.09 6.97 -15.21
N ASN A 250 12.95 7.27 -14.56
CA ASN A 250 11.81 6.33 -14.51
C ASN A 250 10.52 6.90 -15.12
N TYR A 251 10.56 8.14 -15.62
CA TYR A 251 9.40 8.85 -16.15
C TYR A 251 9.83 9.83 -17.26
N VAL A 252 9.54 9.49 -18.53
CA VAL A 252 10.08 10.16 -19.72
C VAL A 252 9.02 10.26 -20.83
N ALA A 253 9.19 11.17 -21.81
CA ALA A 253 8.33 11.20 -23.01
C ALA A 253 9.03 10.61 -24.23
N ILE A 254 8.26 10.12 -25.20
CA ILE A 254 8.73 9.79 -26.55
C ILE A 254 7.94 10.59 -27.59
N ILE A 255 8.65 11.26 -28.49
CA ILE A 255 8.10 11.87 -29.70
C ILE A 255 8.67 11.12 -30.91
N TYR A 256 7.86 10.87 -31.94
CA TYR A 256 8.31 10.16 -33.14
C TYR A 256 7.66 10.69 -34.42
N THR A 257 8.25 10.36 -35.58
CA THR A 257 7.60 10.61 -36.88
C THR A 257 6.80 9.37 -37.29
N ILE A 258 5.55 9.57 -37.73
CA ILE A 258 4.66 8.48 -38.14
C ILE A 258 5.04 8.03 -39.57
N ASP A 259 6.12 7.26 -39.64
CA ASP A 259 6.65 6.64 -40.86
C ASP A 259 7.27 5.26 -40.55
N ASN A 260 7.86 4.63 -41.58
CA ASN A 260 8.51 3.31 -41.49
C ASN A 260 9.82 3.31 -40.66
N TYR A 261 10.25 4.45 -40.11
CA TYR A 261 11.43 4.59 -39.25
C TYR A 261 11.00 4.92 -37.81
N GLY A 262 10.30 6.04 -37.61
CA GLY A 262 9.95 6.54 -36.28
C GLY A 262 8.93 5.68 -35.55
N THR A 263 7.96 5.09 -36.27
CA THR A 263 6.94 4.22 -35.66
C THR A 263 7.51 2.92 -35.08
N PRO A 264 8.28 2.10 -35.84
CA PRO A 264 8.87 0.89 -35.27
C PRO A 264 9.98 1.18 -34.24
N GLY A 265 10.79 2.23 -34.43
CA GLY A 265 11.81 2.66 -33.46
C GLY A 265 11.20 3.07 -32.11
N MET A 266 10.14 3.89 -32.13
CA MET A 266 9.37 4.25 -30.94
C MET A 266 8.78 3.02 -30.23
N LYS A 267 8.16 2.10 -30.98
CA LYS A 267 7.53 0.92 -30.38
C LYS A 267 8.57 0.10 -29.61
N LEU A 268 9.71 -0.17 -30.23
CA LEU A 268 10.77 -0.94 -29.58
C LEU A 268 11.36 -0.21 -28.37
N LEU A 269 11.58 1.11 -28.46
CA LEU A 269 12.00 1.91 -27.32
C LEU A 269 10.99 1.84 -26.16
N SER A 270 9.69 1.95 -26.46
CA SER A 270 8.61 1.84 -25.47
C SER A 270 8.64 0.47 -24.79
N ASP A 271 8.72 -0.62 -25.55
CA ASP A 271 8.75 -1.98 -25.01
C ASP A 271 10.03 -2.21 -24.15
N LEU A 272 11.18 -1.71 -24.58
CA LEU A 272 12.45 -1.79 -23.85
C LEU A 272 12.45 -0.96 -22.56
N LEU A 273 11.90 0.25 -22.56
CA LEU A 273 11.77 1.09 -21.36
C LEU A 273 10.79 0.47 -20.36
N GLN A 274 9.64 -0.04 -20.82
CA GLN A 274 8.69 -0.73 -19.96
C GLN A 274 9.29 -1.98 -19.30
N SER A 275 10.10 -2.76 -20.03
CA SER A 275 10.81 -3.93 -19.47
C SER A 275 11.79 -3.54 -18.34
N ARG A 276 12.34 -2.33 -18.39
CA ARG A 276 13.24 -1.72 -17.39
C ARG A 276 12.48 -1.00 -16.25
N ASN A 277 11.15 -1.10 -16.19
CA ASN A 277 10.25 -0.39 -15.26
C ASN A 277 10.24 1.15 -15.40
N ILE A 278 10.52 1.66 -16.60
CA ILE A 278 10.52 3.08 -16.94
C ILE A 278 9.20 3.42 -17.66
N CYS A 279 8.45 4.41 -17.17
CA CYS A 279 7.20 4.80 -17.80
C CYS A 279 7.37 5.84 -18.90
N THR A 280 6.49 5.72 -19.89
CA THR A 280 6.33 6.61 -21.04
C THR A 280 4.92 7.24 -21.04
N PRO A 281 4.56 8.11 -20.07
CA PRO A 281 3.24 8.73 -19.96
C PRO A 281 2.78 9.49 -21.22
N ILE A 282 3.73 10.10 -21.95
CA ILE A 282 3.47 10.81 -23.19
C ILE A 282 4.25 10.11 -24.32
N ILE A 283 3.50 9.44 -25.19
CA ILE A 283 3.96 8.96 -26.50
C ILE A 283 3.15 9.72 -27.56
N ARG A 284 3.83 10.43 -28.46
CA ARG A 284 3.18 11.23 -29.51
C ARG A 284 3.90 11.10 -30.86
N GLY A 285 3.14 10.69 -31.87
CA GLY A 285 3.58 10.70 -33.26
C GLY A 285 3.15 11.99 -33.95
N LEU A 286 3.94 12.43 -34.93
CA LEU A 286 3.58 13.50 -35.86
C LEU A 286 3.91 13.04 -37.29
N ASN A 287 3.05 13.35 -38.27
CA ASN A 287 3.43 13.26 -39.67
C ASN A 287 4.25 14.51 -40.07
N SER A 288 4.92 14.46 -41.22
CA SER A 288 5.48 15.69 -41.81
C SER A 288 4.41 16.73 -42.18
N ASP A 289 3.19 16.29 -42.53
CA ASP A 289 2.06 17.11 -43.00
C ASP A 289 1.03 17.50 -41.92
N SER A 290 1.15 17.00 -40.67
CA SER A 290 0.21 17.32 -39.58
C SER A 290 0.10 18.83 -39.36
N PRO A 291 -1.08 19.41 -39.01
CA PRO A 291 -1.23 20.84 -38.78
C PRO A 291 -0.47 21.34 -37.54
N ASP A 292 -0.10 22.63 -37.52
CA ASP A 292 0.61 23.24 -36.38
C ASP A 292 -0.22 23.22 -35.07
N ASP A 293 -1.55 23.09 -35.16
CA ASP A 293 -2.42 22.88 -33.99
C ASP A 293 -2.13 21.55 -33.28
N ASP A 294 -1.70 20.50 -33.99
CA ASP A 294 -1.34 19.22 -33.37
C ASP A 294 0.04 19.29 -32.72
N VAL A 295 0.99 20.00 -33.35
CA VAL A 295 2.27 20.36 -32.72
C VAL A 295 2.02 21.13 -31.42
N ALA A 296 1.11 22.11 -31.43
CA ALA A 296 0.76 22.89 -30.25
C ALA A 296 0.16 22.04 -29.11
N LYS A 297 -0.69 21.05 -29.43
CA LYS A 297 -1.25 20.11 -28.43
C LYS A 297 -0.16 19.30 -27.74
N ILE A 298 0.76 18.71 -28.50
CA ILE A 298 1.88 17.90 -27.97
C ILE A 298 2.72 18.74 -27.00
N ILE A 299 3.02 19.98 -27.35
CA ILE A 299 3.78 20.90 -26.49
C ILE A 299 3.01 21.27 -25.23
N GLU A 300 1.70 21.48 -25.32
CA GLU A 300 0.86 21.77 -24.15
C GLU A 300 0.73 20.57 -23.20
N GLU A 301 0.76 19.34 -23.70
CA GLU A 301 0.83 18.14 -22.86
C GLU A 301 2.20 18.05 -22.14
N LEU A 302 3.31 18.25 -22.87
CA LEU A 302 4.67 18.27 -22.31
C LEU A 302 4.93 19.44 -21.34
N ALA A 303 4.13 20.51 -21.42
CA ALA A 303 4.15 21.65 -20.50
C ALA A 303 3.27 21.46 -19.26
N ARG A 304 2.20 20.64 -19.34
CA ARG A 304 1.34 20.31 -18.18
C ARG A 304 2.02 19.37 -17.19
N ASP A 305 2.86 18.47 -17.68
CA ASP A 305 3.63 17.57 -16.84
C ASP A 305 5.04 18.11 -16.58
N GLU A 306 5.24 18.73 -15.42
CA GLU A 306 6.53 19.29 -15.01
C GLU A 306 7.57 18.20 -14.65
N LYS A 307 7.16 16.94 -14.41
CA LYS A 307 8.06 15.84 -14.01
C LYS A 307 8.80 15.21 -15.19
N ILE A 308 8.27 15.37 -16.40
CA ILE A 308 8.91 14.93 -17.64
C ILE A 308 10.03 15.93 -17.97
N LEU A 309 11.24 15.64 -17.49
CA LEU A 309 12.44 16.44 -17.78
C LEU A 309 13.24 15.91 -18.98
N VAL A 310 12.93 14.69 -19.44
CA VAL A 310 13.62 14.02 -20.56
C VAL A 310 12.64 13.59 -21.64
N ILE A 311 12.99 13.88 -22.90
CA ILE A 311 12.19 13.60 -24.09
C ILE A 311 13.07 12.84 -25.09
N PHE A 312 12.75 11.58 -25.35
CA PHE A 312 13.34 10.78 -26.43
C PHE A 312 12.67 11.09 -27.77
N THR A 313 13.45 11.08 -28.86
CA THR A 313 12.96 11.46 -30.19
C THR A 313 13.39 10.47 -31.27
N PHE A 314 12.42 9.80 -31.90
CA PHE A 314 12.57 8.95 -33.07
C PHE A 314 11.96 9.66 -34.30
N CYS A 315 12.59 10.78 -34.69
CA CYS A 315 12.00 11.74 -35.63
C CYS A 315 12.87 12.00 -36.86
N GLY A 316 12.26 12.21 -38.02
CA GLY A 316 12.94 12.79 -39.18
C GLY A 316 13.22 14.29 -39.01
N LYS A 317 14.25 14.83 -39.68
CA LYS A 317 14.71 16.23 -39.53
C LYS A 317 13.61 17.29 -39.69
N GLN A 318 12.63 17.07 -40.57
CA GLN A 318 11.48 17.98 -40.74
C GLN A 318 10.56 17.94 -39.50
N GLY A 319 10.12 16.75 -39.09
CA GLY A 319 9.19 16.58 -37.96
C GLY A 319 9.74 17.17 -36.67
N ILE A 320 10.98 16.86 -36.31
CA ILE A 320 11.60 17.43 -35.11
C ILE A 320 11.83 18.94 -35.21
N GLY A 321 12.21 19.46 -36.38
CA GLY A 321 12.35 20.90 -36.60
C GLY A 321 11.07 21.68 -36.32
N ARG A 322 9.91 21.12 -36.69
CA ARG A 322 8.59 21.71 -36.37
C ARG A 322 8.27 21.64 -34.88
N ILE A 323 8.48 20.48 -34.24
CA ILE A 323 8.27 20.29 -32.79
C ILE A 323 9.14 21.28 -31.97
N LEU A 324 10.44 21.38 -32.28
CA LEU A 324 11.37 22.26 -31.55
C LEU A 324 11.05 23.75 -31.78
N THR A 325 10.67 24.14 -33.00
CA THR A 325 10.24 25.52 -33.30
C THR A 325 8.97 25.88 -32.52
N GLY A 326 7.98 24.97 -32.50
CA GLY A 326 6.78 25.14 -31.70
C GLY A 326 7.08 25.23 -30.20
N ALA A 327 7.94 24.36 -29.68
CA ALA A 327 8.35 24.33 -28.28
C ALA A 327 9.02 25.65 -27.85
N GLN A 328 9.90 26.19 -28.70
CA GLN A 328 10.51 27.51 -28.50
C GLN A 328 9.46 28.63 -28.50
N ASN A 329 8.53 28.62 -29.46
CA ASN A 329 7.45 29.62 -29.58
C ASN A 329 6.46 29.60 -28.39
N LYS A 330 6.22 28.41 -27.79
CA LYS A 330 5.40 28.23 -26.58
C LYS A 330 6.18 28.42 -25.27
N GLY A 331 7.50 28.59 -25.32
CA GLY A 331 8.35 28.80 -24.15
C GLY A 331 8.63 27.54 -23.31
N LEU A 332 8.44 26.33 -23.86
CA LEU A 332 8.76 25.08 -23.17
C LEU A 332 10.28 25.03 -22.92
N THR A 333 10.69 25.05 -21.66
CA THR A 333 12.10 25.10 -21.22
C THR A 333 12.33 24.10 -20.08
N ASN A 334 13.58 23.89 -19.66
CA ASN A 334 13.95 22.86 -18.68
C ASN A 334 13.53 21.46 -19.13
N ARG A 335 13.96 21.08 -20.34
CA ARG A 335 13.72 19.79 -21.00
C ARG A 335 15.00 19.34 -21.71
N THR A 336 15.47 18.14 -21.37
CA THR A 336 16.62 17.51 -22.03
C THR A 336 16.13 16.63 -23.17
N TRP A 337 16.61 16.90 -24.38
CA TRP A 337 16.23 16.18 -25.59
C TRP A 337 17.25 15.08 -25.89
N ILE A 338 16.77 13.87 -26.13
CA ILE A 338 17.59 12.74 -26.60
C ILE A 338 17.25 12.50 -28.07
N ALA A 339 18.25 12.68 -28.92
CA ALA A 339 18.14 12.67 -30.37
C ALA A 339 18.62 11.35 -30.96
N SER A 340 17.80 10.76 -31.83
CA SER A 340 18.23 9.77 -32.81
C SER A 340 19.27 10.34 -33.78
N ASP A 341 19.99 9.44 -34.44
CA ASP A 341 21.03 9.70 -35.44
C ASP A 341 20.61 10.67 -36.55
N SER A 342 19.34 10.58 -36.95
CA SER A 342 18.69 11.46 -37.93
C SER A 342 18.92 12.96 -37.67
N TRP A 343 19.10 13.39 -36.42
CA TRP A 343 19.32 14.81 -36.08
C TRP A 343 20.33 15.11 -34.96
N GLY A 344 20.84 14.09 -34.25
CA GLY A 344 21.68 14.25 -33.06
C GLY A 344 23.01 15.01 -33.22
N GLN A 345 23.47 15.23 -34.47
CA GLN A 345 24.65 16.03 -34.83
C GLN A 345 24.31 17.03 -35.96
N SER A 346 23.05 17.42 -36.10
CA SER A 346 22.56 18.18 -37.26
C SER A 346 22.43 19.68 -36.97
N ASP A 347 23.48 20.45 -37.20
CA ASP A 347 23.52 21.92 -37.02
C ASP A 347 22.30 22.64 -37.60
N GLN A 348 21.86 22.25 -38.81
CA GLN A 348 20.68 22.79 -39.50
C GLN A 348 19.39 22.71 -38.66
N VAL A 349 19.24 21.69 -37.81
CA VAL A 349 18.05 21.51 -36.94
C VAL A 349 18.17 22.37 -35.69
N VAL A 350 19.37 22.44 -35.09
CA VAL A 350 19.59 23.15 -33.82
C VAL A 350 19.83 24.66 -33.99
N GLN A 351 20.18 25.13 -35.20
CA GLN A 351 20.64 26.50 -35.48
C GLN A 351 19.77 27.61 -34.85
N ASN A 352 18.45 27.51 -34.99
CA ASN A 352 17.50 28.52 -34.49
C ASN A 352 17.02 28.25 -33.05
N VAL A 353 17.23 27.03 -32.54
CA VAL A 353 16.68 26.53 -31.27
C VAL A 353 17.75 26.21 -30.23
N LYS A 354 19.01 26.64 -30.42
CA LYS A 354 20.16 26.32 -29.54
C LYS A 354 19.90 26.52 -28.04
N SER A 355 19.14 27.55 -27.66
CA SER A 355 18.77 27.82 -26.27
C SER A 355 17.76 26.82 -25.67
N LEU A 356 16.89 26.24 -26.50
CA LEU A 356 15.94 25.19 -26.12
C LEU A 356 16.66 23.85 -25.94
N VAL A 357 17.54 23.49 -26.88
CA VAL A 357 18.17 22.15 -26.95
C VAL A 357 19.59 22.11 -26.35
N ARG A 358 20.07 23.17 -25.69
CA ARG A 358 21.37 23.14 -25.00
C ARG A 358 21.45 21.95 -24.04
N GLY A 359 22.52 21.18 -24.14
CA GLY A 359 22.72 19.99 -23.33
C GLY A 359 21.91 18.77 -23.77
N MET A 360 21.31 18.79 -24.96
CA MET A 360 20.80 17.57 -25.62
C MET A 360 21.91 16.51 -25.76
N LEU A 361 21.48 15.26 -25.89
CA LEU A 361 22.33 14.13 -26.26
C LEU A 361 21.91 13.59 -27.63
N GLY A 362 22.87 13.38 -28.53
CA GLY A 362 22.68 12.75 -29.84
C GLY A 362 23.34 11.38 -29.88
N ILE A 363 22.61 10.37 -30.37
CA ILE A 363 23.08 8.98 -30.48
C ILE A 363 23.41 8.73 -31.96
N ILE A 364 24.70 8.71 -32.30
CA ILE A 364 25.18 8.65 -33.70
C ILE A 364 25.85 7.29 -33.96
N PRO A 365 25.52 6.57 -35.06
CA PRO A 365 26.25 5.38 -35.48
C PRO A 365 27.72 5.72 -35.68
N LYS A 366 28.60 4.90 -35.09
CA LYS A 366 30.04 5.13 -35.13
C LYS A 366 30.58 4.98 -36.55
N SER A 367 31.44 5.90 -36.96
CA SER A 367 32.11 5.89 -38.27
C SER A 367 33.45 6.61 -38.19
N ASP A 368 34.53 5.97 -38.64
CA ASP A 368 35.81 6.65 -38.86
C ASP A 368 35.83 7.30 -40.26
N PRO A 369 36.07 8.63 -40.39
CA PRO A 369 36.13 9.29 -41.69
C PRO A 369 37.43 8.99 -42.45
N ASP A 370 37.34 8.53 -43.71
CA ASP A 370 38.54 8.29 -44.52
C ASP A 370 39.28 9.58 -44.89
N LYS A 371 40.56 9.61 -44.50
CA LYS A 371 41.51 10.70 -44.77
C LYS A 371 41.86 10.80 -46.26
N ASN A 372 41.78 9.70 -47.00
CA ASN A 372 42.01 9.69 -48.44
C ASN A 372 40.77 10.22 -49.19
N PHE A 373 39.55 9.86 -48.78
CA PHE A 373 38.32 10.49 -49.28
C PHE A 373 38.28 12.01 -49.01
N LYS A 374 38.60 12.45 -47.79
CA LYS A 374 38.74 13.89 -47.46
C LYS A 374 39.75 14.59 -48.37
N ARG A 375 40.81 13.87 -48.79
CA ARG A 375 41.83 14.35 -49.74
C ARG A 375 41.35 14.34 -51.20
N TYR A 376 40.52 13.39 -51.61
CA TYR A 376 39.85 13.35 -52.92
C TYR A 376 38.93 14.57 -53.07
N LEU A 377 38.04 14.82 -52.09
CA LEU A 377 37.15 15.99 -52.08
C LEU A 377 37.92 17.33 -52.17
N SER A 378 39.12 17.40 -51.59
CA SER A 378 39.97 18.61 -51.64
C SER A 378 40.63 18.88 -53.00
N GLN A 379 40.49 17.96 -53.96
CA GLN A 379 41.04 18.04 -55.31
C GLN A 379 39.96 18.18 -56.41
N LEU A 380 38.68 18.12 -56.04
CA LEU A 380 37.57 18.33 -56.97
C LEU A 380 37.43 19.84 -57.30
N ASP A 381 37.53 20.17 -58.59
CA ASP A 381 37.16 21.48 -59.14
C ASP A 381 35.64 21.50 -59.42
N PRO A 382 34.85 22.39 -58.77
CA PRO A 382 33.41 22.48 -59.01
C PRO A 382 33.01 22.74 -60.46
N TYR A 383 33.85 23.40 -61.26
CA TYR A 383 33.57 23.70 -62.66
C TYR A 383 33.94 22.56 -63.61
N ALA A 384 34.90 21.69 -63.23
CA ALA A 384 35.35 20.58 -64.06
C ALA A 384 34.72 19.22 -63.69
N ASN A 385 34.11 19.08 -62.50
CA ASN A 385 33.41 17.86 -62.11
C ASN A 385 32.07 17.70 -62.85
N HIS A 386 32.13 17.19 -64.08
CA HIS A 386 30.95 16.79 -64.86
C HIS A 386 30.55 15.31 -64.64
N ARG A 387 31.25 14.56 -63.78
CA ARG A 387 30.91 13.17 -63.42
C ARG A 387 29.65 13.09 -62.56
N ASN A 388 29.46 14.10 -61.71
CA ASN A 388 28.35 14.25 -60.79
C ASN A 388 27.55 15.51 -61.19
N PRO A 389 26.42 15.38 -61.92
CA PRO A 389 25.68 16.52 -62.46
C PRO A 389 25.07 17.40 -61.35
N TRP A 390 24.96 16.87 -60.13
CA TRP A 390 24.43 17.60 -58.97
C TRP A 390 25.51 18.18 -58.04
N TYR A 391 26.80 18.03 -58.36
CA TYR A 391 27.89 18.52 -57.49
C TYR A 391 27.79 20.04 -57.29
N GLN A 392 27.65 20.82 -58.37
CA GLN A 392 27.47 22.28 -58.29
C GLN A 392 26.18 22.67 -57.54
N LEU A 393 25.08 21.96 -57.78
CA LEU A 393 23.78 22.24 -57.16
C LEU A 393 23.82 22.06 -55.62
N THR A 394 24.37 20.93 -55.18
CA THR A 394 24.47 20.58 -53.76
C THR A 394 25.53 21.41 -53.02
N LEU A 395 26.69 21.63 -53.64
CA LEU A 395 27.78 22.46 -53.11
C LEU A 395 27.36 23.94 -53.01
N GLY A 396 26.74 24.47 -54.07
CA GLY A 396 26.21 25.83 -54.09
C GLY A 396 25.16 26.02 -53.00
N LYS A 397 24.23 25.07 -52.84
CA LYS A 397 23.22 25.16 -51.77
C LYS A 397 23.79 25.00 -50.36
N HIS A 398 24.99 24.43 -50.21
CA HIS A 398 25.69 24.33 -48.94
C HIS A 398 26.40 25.65 -48.55
N PHE A 399 27.11 26.29 -49.49
CA PHE A 399 27.80 27.58 -49.27
C PHE A 399 26.93 28.82 -49.53
N ASP A 400 25.62 28.60 -49.68
CA ASP A 400 24.55 29.56 -50.05
C ASP A 400 25.00 30.50 -51.17
N CYS A 401 25.40 29.89 -52.29
CA CYS A 401 25.85 30.55 -53.51
C CYS A 401 25.40 29.76 -54.76
N THR A 402 25.49 30.40 -55.93
CA THR A 402 25.15 29.80 -57.22
C THR A 402 26.39 29.72 -58.12
N PHE A 403 26.48 28.63 -58.89
CA PHE A 403 27.47 28.46 -59.97
C PHE A 403 26.92 28.90 -61.34
N ASN A 404 25.62 29.24 -61.45
CA ASN A 404 25.01 29.68 -62.70
C ASN A 404 25.25 31.19 -62.91
N PRO A 405 26.03 31.62 -63.93
CA PRO A 405 26.32 33.03 -64.18
C PRO A 405 25.10 33.83 -64.68
N SER A 406 23.99 33.17 -65.00
CA SER A 406 22.72 33.78 -65.42
C SER A 406 21.86 34.23 -64.23
N ASP A 407 22.11 33.67 -63.05
CA ASP A 407 21.41 34.02 -61.81
C ASP A 407 22.07 35.24 -61.16
N ALA A 408 21.46 36.40 -61.42
CA ALA A 408 21.87 37.68 -60.85
C ALA A 408 21.18 38.02 -59.50
N GLN A 409 20.36 37.12 -58.94
CA GLN A 409 19.72 37.31 -57.64
C GLN A 409 20.54 36.72 -56.50
N HIS A 410 21.19 35.57 -56.72
CA HIS A 410 22.00 34.89 -55.72
C HIS A 410 23.48 35.27 -55.77
N LYS A 411 24.17 35.11 -54.63
CA LYS A 411 25.62 35.25 -54.50
C LYS A 411 26.32 34.24 -55.41
N GLN A 412 27.20 34.70 -56.29
CA GLN A 412 28.03 33.80 -57.11
C GLN A 412 29.10 33.10 -56.24
N CYS A 413 29.34 31.81 -56.49
CA CYS A 413 30.43 31.05 -55.85
C CYS A 413 31.81 31.47 -56.39
N LEU A 414 32.88 31.16 -55.65
CA LEU A 414 34.27 31.55 -55.98
C LEU A 414 35.06 30.46 -56.72
N GLY A 415 34.61 29.22 -56.71
CA GLY A 415 35.32 28.07 -57.27
C GLY A 415 36.36 27.44 -56.34
N ASN A 416 36.40 27.85 -55.07
CA ASN A 416 37.26 27.26 -54.03
C ASN A 416 36.47 26.58 -52.91
N GLU A 417 35.15 26.59 -53.01
CA GLU A 417 34.22 25.83 -52.18
C GLU A 417 34.46 24.32 -52.32
N THR A 418 34.52 23.58 -51.22
CA THR A 418 34.70 22.12 -51.21
C THR A 418 34.08 21.50 -49.96
N PHE A 419 33.47 20.32 -50.11
CA PHE A 419 33.01 19.52 -48.97
C PHE A 419 34.16 18.89 -48.15
N ALA A 420 35.43 19.07 -48.51
CA ALA A 420 36.56 18.47 -47.80
C ALA A 420 36.69 18.88 -46.33
N GLN A 421 36.04 19.97 -45.88
CA GLN A 421 35.98 20.34 -44.47
C GLN A 421 34.83 19.67 -43.72
N GLU A 422 33.74 19.29 -44.42
CA GLU A 422 32.57 18.66 -43.83
C GLU A 422 32.86 17.28 -43.25
N GLU A 423 32.00 16.89 -42.31
CA GLU A 423 31.92 15.55 -41.72
C GLU A 423 30.47 15.04 -41.88
N ASP A 424 30.32 13.80 -42.31
CA ASP A 424 29.04 13.13 -42.56
C ASP A 424 29.25 11.61 -42.46
N ALA A 425 28.82 11.01 -41.35
CA ALA A 425 29.00 9.58 -41.08
C ALA A 425 28.52 8.68 -42.23
N ALA A 426 27.44 9.09 -42.90
CA ALA A 426 26.86 8.39 -44.04
C ALA A 426 27.85 8.17 -45.21
N ALA A 427 28.90 8.99 -45.37
CA ALA A 427 29.90 8.76 -46.39
C ALA A 427 30.72 7.49 -46.13
N SER A 428 31.09 7.20 -44.88
CA SER A 428 31.76 5.96 -44.51
C SER A 428 30.85 4.74 -44.70
N PHE A 429 29.55 4.87 -44.36
CA PHE A 429 28.55 3.82 -44.64
C PHE A 429 28.36 3.55 -46.14
N VAL A 430 28.41 4.58 -46.99
CA VAL A 430 28.36 4.43 -48.47
C VAL A 430 29.63 3.77 -49.02
N ILE A 431 30.81 4.15 -48.53
CA ILE A 431 32.09 3.55 -48.95
C ILE A 431 32.11 2.05 -48.56
N ASP A 432 31.74 1.72 -47.33
CA ASP A 432 31.64 0.33 -46.89
C ASP A 432 30.57 -0.45 -47.70
N ALA A 433 29.49 0.19 -48.17
CA ALA A 433 28.47 -0.47 -49.01
C ALA A 433 28.98 -0.80 -50.41
N VAL A 434 29.83 0.05 -50.99
CA VAL A 434 30.57 -0.26 -52.23
C VAL A 434 31.58 -1.39 -51.98
N TYR A 435 32.26 -1.40 -50.83
CA TYR A 435 33.20 -2.46 -50.47
C TYR A 435 32.50 -3.81 -50.25
N VAL A 436 31.36 -3.87 -49.55
CA VAL A 436 30.53 -5.10 -49.43
C VAL A 436 30.32 -5.77 -50.79
N LEU A 437 29.86 -5.02 -51.79
CA LEU A 437 29.63 -5.54 -53.14
C LEU A 437 30.95 -5.85 -53.87
N GLY A 438 31.98 -5.01 -53.71
CA GLY A 438 33.28 -5.20 -54.36
C GLY A 438 34.06 -6.43 -53.88
N TYR A 439 34.09 -6.69 -52.57
CA TYR A 439 34.73 -7.88 -51.98
C TYR A 439 33.91 -9.14 -52.29
N ALA A 440 32.59 -9.12 -52.10
CA ALA A 440 31.74 -10.27 -52.44
C ALA A 440 31.85 -10.67 -53.92
N LEU A 441 31.96 -9.71 -54.84
CA LEU A 441 32.18 -9.98 -56.26
C LEU A 441 33.58 -10.55 -56.52
N HIS A 442 34.60 -10.10 -55.79
CA HIS A 442 35.95 -10.67 -55.89
C HIS A 442 35.99 -12.12 -55.40
N ASP A 443 35.34 -12.43 -54.28
CA ASP A 443 35.25 -13.78 -53.75
C ASP A 443 34.45 -14.70 -54.68
N MET A 444 33.33 -14.22 -55.24
CA MET A 444 32.56 -14.95 -56.26
C MET A 444 33.39 -15.23 -57.51
N LEU A 445 34.11 -14.24 -58.05
CA LEU A 445 34.90 -14.37 -59.29
C LEU A 445 36.20 -15.17 -59.12
N THR A 446 36.73 -15.28 -57.90
CA THR A 446 37.93 -16.10 -57.60
C THR A 446 37.58 -17.55 -57.25
N GLN A 447 36.39 -17.81 -56.71
CA GLN A 447 35.91 -19.16 -56.36
C GLN A 447 35.12 -19.84 -57.49
N CYS A 448 34.53 -19.08 -58.41
CA CYS A 448 33.79 -19.61 -59.56
C CYS A 448 34.69 -20.03 -60.73
N ASP A 449 34.73 -21.32 -61.03
CA ASP A 449 35.35 -21.90 -62.24
C ASP A 449 34.62 -21.45 -63.53
N GLY A 450 34.93 -20.25 -64.00
CA GLY A 450 34.53 -19.76 -65.32
C GLY A 450 33.81 -18.40 -65.36
N CYS A 451 33.33 -17.85 -64.23
CA CYS A 451 32.56 -16.61 -64.21
C CYS A 451 33.28 -15.39 -64.84
N LEU A 452 34.61 -15.37 -64.79
CA LEU A 452 35.47 -14.38 -65.47
C LEU A 452 35.28 -14.32 -67.01
N ASN A 453 34.65 -15.32 -67.64
CA ASN A 453 34.39 -15.33 -69.09
C ASN A 453 32.97 -14.87 -69.48
N ASP A 454 32.03 -14.75 -68.54
CA ASP A 454 30.65 -14.29 -68.81
C ASP A 454 30.15 -13.35 -67.70
N THR A 455 30.88 -12.26 -67.49
CA THR A 455 30.52 -11.16 -66.58
C THR A 455 29.24 -10.42 -67.00
N LYS A 456 28.62 -10.78 -68.13
CA LYS A 456 27.34 -10.23 -68.62
C LYS A 456 26.10 -10.94 -68.06
N ASN A 457 26.25 -12.14 -67.50
CA ASN A 457 25.15 -12.97 -66.98
C ASN A 457 25.51 -13.54 -65.60
N LEU A 458 25.76 -12.67 -64.61
CA LEU A 458 26.02 -13.09 -63.24
C LEU A 458 24.74 -13.58 -62.56
N ASP A 459 24.85 -14.73 -61.89
CA ASP A 459 23.78 -15.28 -61.05
C ASP A 459 23.68 -14.49 -59.74
N LEU A 460 22.67 -13.63 -59.67
CA LEU A 460 22.45 -12.75 -58.51
C LEU A 460 21.94 -13.49 -57.27
N GLU A 461 21.39 -14.70 -57.42
CA GLU A 461 20.98 -15.55 -56.30
C GLU A 461 22.20 -16.16 -55.61
N ALA A 462 23.15 -16.69 -56.40
CA ALA A 462 24.44 -17.13 -55.87
C ALA A 462 25.27 -15.96 -55.31
N TYR A 463 25.25 -14.79 -55.97
CA TYR A 463 25.96 -13.59 -55.52
C TYR A 463 25.50 -13.10 -54.14
N LEU A 464 24.20 -13.21 -53.82
CA LEU A 464 23.65 -12.86 -52.51
C LEU A 464 24.32 -13.62 -51.35
N ASP A 465 24.72 -14.87 -51.56
CA ASP A 465 25.36 -15.66 -50.50
C ASP A 465 26.83 -15.22 -50.26
N TYR A 466 27.59 -14.87 -51.31
CA TYR A 466 28.90 -14.22 -51.15
C TYR A 466 28.80 -12.85 -50.45
N ILE A 467 27.70 -12.10 -50.65
CA ILE A 467 27.47 -10.84 -49.94
C ILE A 467 27.28 -11.07 -48.43
N LYS A 468 26.59 -12.13 -48.01
CA LYS A 468 26.37 -12.46 -46.59
C LYS A 468 27.66 -12.87 -45.87
N GLU A 469 28.52 -13.63 -46.53
CA GLU A 469 29.77 -14.15 -45.94
C GLU A 469 30.95 -13.15 -45.98
N VAL A 470 30.75 -11.94 -46.50
CA VAL A 470 31.81 -10.95 -46.68
C VAL A 470 32.47 -10.52 -45.36
N ASN A 471 33.80 -10.43 -45.33
CA ASN A 471 34.57 -9.96 -44.18
C ASN A 471 35.75 -9.09 -44.61
N PHE A 472 35.77 -7.82 -44.16
CA PHE A 472 36.84 -6.87 -44.43
C PHE A 472 36.98 -5.84 -43.30
N SER A 473 38.11 -5.13 -43.23
CA SER A 473 38.24 -3.97 -42.34
C SER A 473 37.61 -2.73 -42.98
N GLY A 474 36.37 -2.42 -42.57
CA GLY A 474 35.62 -1.25 -43.02
C GLY A 474 35.93 0.02 -42.23
N LEU A 475 35.32 1.12 -42.66
CA LEU A 475 35.36 2.43 -42.01
C LEU A 475 34.37 2.55 -40.84
N THR A 476 33.35 1.70 -40.81
CA THR A 476 32.29 1.67 -39.79
C THR A 476 32.56 0.63 -38.71
N ASN A 477 33.11 -0.54 -39.11
CA ASN A 477 33.53 -1.62 -38.23
C ASN A 477 34.88 -2.18 -38.67
N SER A 478 35.84 -2.25 -37.74
CA SER A 478 37.22 -2.72 -38.00
C SER A 478 37.35 -4.17 -38.51
N ASN A 479 36.30 -4.96 -38.35
CA ASN A 479 36.07 -6.27 -38.93
C ASN A 479 34.56 -6.32 -39.29
N PHE A 480 34.20 -5.76 -40.43
CA PHE A 480 32.83 -5.69 -40.91
C PHE A 480 32.36 -7.08 -41.34
N MET A 481 31.22 -7.53 -40.81
CA MET A 481 30.51 -8.77 -41.17
C MET A 481 29.00 -8.55 -40.92
N PHE A 482 28.16 -9.34 -41.57
CA PHE A 482 26.72 -9.39 -41.32
C PHE A 482 26.33 -10.42 -40.26
N ASP A 483 25.16 -10.25 -39.64
CA ASP A 483 24.44 -11.29 -38.91
C ASP A 483 23.48 -12.08 -39.83
N ASP A 484 22.74 -13.04 -39.25
CA ASP A 484 21.71 -13.83 -39.95
C ASP A 484 20.60 -12.96 -40.60
N ASN A 485 20.44 -11.72 -40.14
CA ASN A 485 19.46 -10.73 -40.61
C ASN A 485 20.09 -9.69 -41.57
N GLY A 486 21.29 -9.91 -42.10
CA GLY A 486 21.96 -8.98 -43.01
C GLY A 486 22.23 -7.60 -42.38
N ASP A 487 22.30 -7.56 -41.05
CA ASP A 487 22.54 -6.36 -40.24
C ASP A 487 23.97 -6.40 -39.66
N PRO A 488 24.67 -5.27 -39.55
CA PRO A 488 26.01 -5.20 -38.98
C PRO A 488 25.97 -4.94 -37.47
N MET A 489 27.08 -5.26 -36.77
CA MET A 489 27.22 -4.99 -35.33
C MET A 489 27.08 -3.48 -35.04
N GLY A 490 26.09 -3.13 -34.20
CA GLY A 490 25.85 -1.75 -33.78
C GLY A 490 26.92 -1.24 -32.81
N GLN A 491 27.58 -0.15 -33.19
CA GLN A 491 28.41 0.67 -32.30
C GLN A 491 27.97 2.13 -32.43
N TYR A 492 27.87 2.84 -31.31
CA TYR A 492 27.37 4.22 -31.28
C TYR A 492 28.30 5.15 -30.52
N GLU A 493 28.27 6.41 -30.91
CA GLU A 493 28.92 7.52 -30.23
C GLU A 493 27.86 8.46 -29.67
N ILE A 494 28.05 8.90 -28.43
CA ILE A 494 27.14 9.83 -27.77
C ILE A 494 27.74 11.23 -27.85
N TYR A 495 27.02 12.15 -28.50
CA TYR A 495 27.39 13.56 -28.62
C TYR A 495 26.54 14.43 -27.71
N ASN A 496 27.10 15.51 -27.18
CA ASN A 496 26.44 16.48 -26.32
C ASN A 496 26.58 17.89 -26.91
N LEU A 497 25.49 18.66 -26.97
CA LEU A 497 25.52 20.03 -27.49
C LEU A 497 25.98 21.01 -26.39
N GLN A 498 27.27 21.29 -26.36
CA GLN A 498 27.90 22.19 -25.38
C GLN A 498 27.96 23.62 -25.92
N CYS A 499 27.66 24.61 -25.08
CA CYS A 499 27.60 26.02 -25.48
C CYS A 499 28.53 26.89 -24.62
N PHE A 500 29.49 27.56 -25.26
CA PHE A 500 30.46 28.47 -24.66
C PHE A 500 30.08 29.93 -24.97
N GLY A 501 29.02 30.41 -24.33
CA GLY A 501 28.34 31.66 -24.71
C GLY A 501 27.31 31.37 -25.81
N ASP A 502 27.31 32.16 -26.87
CA ASP A 502 26.41 31.99 -28.03
C ASP A 502 26.92 30.94 -29.04
N GLU A 503 28.18 30.54 -28.92
CA GLU A 503 28.80 29.51 -29.76
C GLU A 503 28.56 28.12 -29.15
N CYS A 504 27.96 27.21 -29.91
CA CYS A 504 27.65 25.85 -29.49
C CYS A 504 28.17 24.84 -30.51
N SER A 505 28.70 23.72 -30.01
CA SER A 505 29.29 22.63 -30.79
C SER A 505 28.90 21.26 -30.23
N PHE A 506 28.73 20.27 -31.10
CA PHE A 506 28.59 18.87 -30.67
C PHE A 506 29.95 18.31 -30.21
N VAL A 507 30.01 17.80 -28.98
CA VAL A 507 31.20 17.20 -28.38
C VAL A 507 30.91 15.74 -28.06
N LYS A 508 31.77 14.81 -28.50
CA LYS A 508 31.65 13.39 -28.14
C LYS A 508 31.90 13.20 -26.64
N VAL A 509 30.94 12.62 -25.93
CA VAL A 509 30.97 12.40 -24.48
C VAL A 509 31.02 10.93 -24.07
N ALA A 510 30.66 9.98 -24.94
CA ALA A 510 30.81 8.55 -24.66
C ALA A 510 30.84 7.69 -25.94
N ASP A 511 31.26 6.44 -25.79
CA ASP A 511 31.08 5.35 -26.75
C ASP A 511 30.03 4.36 -26.17
N TRP A 512 29.27 3.66 -27.01
CA TRP A 512 28.43 2.52 -26.62
C TRP A 512 28.65 1.31 -27.55
N ASP A 513 28.72 0.12 -26.96
CA ASP A 513 28.69 -1.17 -27.65
C ASP A 513 27.80 -2.18 -26.87
N PRO A 514 27.18 -3.17 -27.55
CA PRO A 514 26.22 -4.09 -26.94
C PRO A 514 26.80 -5.08 -25.92
N THR A 515 28.13 -5.09 -25.72
CA THR A 515 28.81 -5.99 -24.76
C THR A 515 29.33 -5.27 -23.51
N SER A 516 29.76 -4.00 -23.63
CA SER A 516 30.24 -3.19 -22.50
C SER A 516 29.27 -2.10 -22.04
N LYS A 517 28.15 -1.90 -22.75
CA LYS A 517 27.29 -0.71 -22.65
C LYS A 517 28.12 0.55 -22.90
N PHE A 518 28.11 1.52 -21.98
CA PHE A 518 28.82 2.78 -22.15
C PHE A 518 30.29 2.72 -21.69
N SER A 519 31.17 3.25 -22.53
CA SER A 519 32.58 3.48 -22.21
C SER A 519 33.03 4.92 -22.53
N ASN A 520 34.25 5.26 -22.10
CA ASN A 520 34.87 6.59 -22.31
C ASN A 520 34.07 7.82 -21.81
N TRP A 521 33.18 7.63 -20.82
CA TRP A 521 32.25 8.67 -20.37
C TRP A 521 32.94 9.95 -19.86
N GLN A 522 32.62 11.09 -20.47
CA GLN A 522 33.16 12.42 -20.17
C GLN A 522 32.12 13.33 -19.49
N GLN A 523 32.49 14.59 -19.23
CA GLN A 523 31.59 15.57 -18.63
C GLN A 523 30.55 16.06 -19.64
N VAL A 524 29.27 15.84 -19.31
CA VAL A 524 28.11 16.34 -20.03
C VAL A 524 27.71 17.71 -19.46
N ASP A 525 27.44 18.68 -20.33
CA ASP A 525 26.71 19.91 -19.99
C ASP A 525 25.22 19.64 -20.18
N TRP A 526 24.43 19.78 -19.11
CA TRP A 526 22.98 19.67 -19.13
C TRP A 526 22.36 21.06 -19.00
N GLN A 527 21.08 21.22 -19.35
CA GLN A 527 20.35 22.48 -19.13
C GLN A 527 20.28 22.87 -17.62
N THR A 528 20.42 21.88 -16.73
CA THR A 528 20.54 21.99 -15.26
C THR A 528 21.98 22.22 -14.75
N GLY A 529 22.97 22.37 -15.63
CA GLY A 529 24.40 22.44 -15.29
C GLY A 529 25.09 21.07 -15.38
N THR A 530 25.91 20.70 -14.40
CA THR A 530 26.74 19.48 -14.46
C THR A 530 26.07 18.22 -13.91
N VAL A 531 24.81 18.31 -13.46
CA VAL A 531 24.05 17.20 -12.87
C VAL A 531 22.90 16.82 -13.81
N PRO A 532 22.73 15.52 -14.14
CA PRO A 532 21.64 15.08 -15.02
C PRO A 532 20.27 15.42 -14.42
N PRO A 533 19.24 15.66 -15.27
CA PRO A 533 17.88 15.88 -14.81
C PRO A 533 17.34 14.63 -14.10
N LEU A 534 16.63 14.80 -12.98
CA LEU A 534 15.97 13.70 -12.27
C LEU A 534 14.55 13.50 -12.82
N SER A 535 14.43 12.99 -14.04
CA SER A 535 13.15 12.70 -14.69
C SER A 535 12.46 11.49 -14.04
N ARG A 536 11.69 11.75 -12.99
CA ARG A 536 11.07 10.73 -12.12
C ARG A 536 9.61 11.05 -11.78
N CYS A 537 8.78 10.02 -11.68
CA CYS A 537 7.37 10.19 -11.36
C CYS A 537 7.13 10.54 -9.88
N SER A 538 7.93 9.97 -8.99
CA SER A 538 7.80 10.10 -7.53
C SER A 538 9.16 10.18 -6.86
N ASP A 539 9.23 10.99 -5.81
CA ASP A 539 10.40 11.12 -4.93
C ASP A 539 10.63 9.87 -4.09
N ASP A 540 11.85 9.69 -3.57
CA ASP A 540 12.17 8.57 -2.68
C ASP A 540 11.51 8.76 -1.30
N CYS A 541 10.69 7.79 -0.89
CA CYS A 541 9.99 7.80 0.38
C CYS A 541 11.01 7.68 1.53
N PRO A 542 11.00 8.60 2.52
CA PRO A 542 11.90 8.54 3.66
C PRO A 542 11.53 7.37 4.60
N PRO A 543 12.46 6.92 5.47
CA PRO A 543 12.13 5.99 6.55
C PRO A 543 10.93 6.46 7.39
N GLY A 544 10.22 5.51 8.01
CA GLY A 544 8.91 5.73 8.64
C GLY A 544 7.73 5.76 7.67
N HIS A 545 7.97 5.54 6.38
CA HIS A 545 6.96 5.47 5.32
C HIS A 545 7.11 4.17 4.51
N PHE A 546 6.02 3.79 3.84
CA PHE A 546 5.98 2.72 2.85
C PHE A 546 5.42 3.22 1.51
N ILE A 547 5.67 2.45 0.46
CA ILE A 547 5.27 2.72 -0.92
C ILE A 547 3.92 2.04 -1.23
N THR A 548 2.97 2.83 -1.73
CA THR A 548 1.85 2.33 -2.54
C THR A 548 2.17 2.58 -4.01
N LEU A 549 2.17 1.54 -4.83
CA LEU A 549 2.36 1.67 -6.29
C LEU A 549 1.08 2.23 -6.94
N LEU A 550 1.25 3.24 -7.79
CA LEU A 550 0.18 3.83 -8.59
C LEU A 550 0.15 3.20 -10.00
N THR A 551 -0.90 3.50 -10.76
CA THR A 551 -0.91 3.28 -12.22
C THR A 551 -0.48 4.56 -12.93
N PRO A 552 0.59 4.57 -13.75
CA PRO A 552 1.45 3.44 -14.13
C PRO A 552 2.53 3.08 -13.09
N LYS A 553 2.98 1.81 -13.10
CA LYS A 553 3.73 1.15 -12.01
C LYS A 553 5.07 1.77 -11.57
N CYS A 554 5.66 2.68 -12.35
CA CYS A 554 6.86 3.43 -11.94
C CYS A 554 6.56 4.60 -10.98
N CYS A 555 5.28 4.94 -10.82
CA CYS A 555 4.79 5.98 -9.93
C CYS A 555 4.37 5.38 -8.60
N TRP A 556 4.58 6.11 -7.50
CA TRP A 556 4.15 5.69 -6.17
C TRP A 556 3.77 6.87 -5.27
N GLU A 557 3.01 6.58 -4.23
CA GLU A 557 2.74 7.51 -3.13
C GLU A 557 3.38 6.98 -1.83
N CYS A 558 3.86 7.91 -1.00
CA CYS A 558 4.56 7.62 0.25
C CYS A 558 3.60 7.75 1.44
N HIS A 559 3.07 6.62 1.91
CA HIS A 559 2.20 6.61 3.08
C HIS A 559 3.02 6.40 4.35
N ARG A 560 2.68 7.10 5.42
CA ARG A 560 3.33 6.96 6.72
C ARG A 560 2.88 5.64 7.38
N CYS A 561 3.78 4.96 8.09
CA CYS A 561 3.43 3.74 8.83
C CYS A 561 2.36 4.01 9.91
N ASP A 562 1.69 2.94 10.36
CA ASP A 562 0.75 2.97 11.49
C ASP A 562 1.49 3.14 12.84
N ALA A 563 0.78 3.62 13.86
CA ALA A 563 1.39 4.12 15.11
C ALA A 563 2.21 3.07 15.90
N ASP A 564 1.98 1.79 15.66
CA ASP A 564 2.62 0.60 16.22
C ASP A 564 3.72 0.01 15.33
N SER A 565 3.87 0.50 14.09
CA SER A 565 4.78 -0.05 13.08
C SER A 565 5.84 0.93 12.58
N ILE A 566 6.93 0.38 12.05
CA ILE A 566 8.11 1.14 11.62
C ILE A 566 8.57 0.78 10.20
N SER A 567 9.33 1.68 9.59
CA SER A 567 10.04 1.46 8.33
C SER A 567 11.47 2.01 8.47
N MET A 568 12.48 1.14 8.31
CA MET A 568 13.90 1.50 8.52
C MET A 568 14.61 1.98 7.25
N SER A 569 14.18 1.51 6.08
CA SER A 569 14.78 1.81 4.79
C SER A 569 14.00 2.88 4.03
N GLN A 570 14.68 3.63 3.17
CA GLN A 570 14.01 4.36 2.10
C GLN A 570 13.26 3.38 1.19
N ASN A 571 12.15 3.82 0.60
CA ASN A 571 11.36 3.04 -0.37
C ASN A 571 10.94 1.64 0.13
N SER A 572 10.60 1.48 1.42
CA SER A 572 10.05 0.20 1.91
C SER A 572 8.69 -0.09 1.27
N LEU A 573 8.42 -1.36 0.95
CA LEU A 573 7.12 -1.79 0.44
C LEU A 573 6.08 -2.05 1.55
N GLN A 574 6.54 -2.27 2.79
CA GLN A 574 5.69 -2.57 3.95
C GLN A 574 6.32 -2.01 5.24
N CYS A 575 5.51 -1.83 6.29
CA CYS A 575 5.95 -1.50 7.64
C CYS A 575 6.00 -2.76 8.53
N THR A 576 6.86 -2.77 9.53
CA THR A 576 7.00 -3.88 10.50
C THR A 576 6.50 -3.44 11.87
N VAL A 577 5.54 -4.18 12.46
CA VAL A 577 4.98 -3.90 13.79
C VAL A 577 6.02 -4.14 14.90
N CYS A 578 6.01 -3.31 15.95
CA CYS A 578 6.83 -3.49 17.14
C CYS A 578 6.35 -4.67 18.02
N LEU A 579 7.19 -5.12 18.96
CA LEU A 579 6.85 -6.21 19.89
C LEU A 579 6.04 -5.72 21.09
N ASP A 580 5.30 -6.64 21.73
CA ASP A 580 4.53 -6.35 22.95
C ASP A 580 5.40 -5.75 24.06
N GLY A 581 5.02 -4.57 24.55
CA GLY A 581 5.83 -3.80 25.52
C GLY A 581 6.90 -2.91 24.90
N GLU A 582 6.93 -2.78 23.58
CA GLU A 582 7.65 -1.74 22.84
C GLU A 582 6.66 -0.80 22.13
N ARG A 583 7.09 0.43 21.85
CA ARG A 583 6.34 1.44 21.09
C ARG A 583 7.22 2.10 20.05
N THR A 584 6.64 2.76 19.06
CA THR A 584 7.40 3.49 18.04
C THR A 584 8.05 4.77 18.60
N ASN A 585 9.11 5.24 17.91
CA ASN A 585 9.61 6.60 18.05
C ASN A 585 8.78 7.60 17.20
N GLU A 586 8.92 8.91 17.45
CA GLU A 586 8.11 9.97 16.80
C GLU A 586 8.19 9.98 15.26
N ASN A 587 9.20 9.33 14.67
CA ASN A 587 9.44 9.22 13.24
C ASN A 587 9.13 7.82 12.67
N GLN A 588 8.69 6.85 13.49
CA GLN A 588 8.42 5.45 13.11
C GLN A 588 9.58 4.77 12.36
N THR A 589 10.80 5.01 12.82
CA THR A 589 12.03 4.37 12.32
C THR A 589 12.63 3.34 13.27
N ALA A 590 12.17 3.30 14.53
CA ALA A 590 12.65 2.36 15.54
C ALA A 590 11.61 2.09 16.64
N CYS A 591 11.62 0.87 17.18
CA CYS A 591 10.89 0.49 18.39
C CYS A 591 11.69 0.87 19.65
N LEU A 592 10.97 1.18 20.74
CA LEU A 592 11.48 1.67 22.02
C LEU A 592 10.77 0.91 23.16
N ILE A 593 11.52 0.35 24.10
CA ILE A 593 10.96 -0.41 25.23
C ILE A 593 10.18 0.51 26.18
N ASN A 594 8.98 0.10 26.59
CA ASN A 594 8.13 0.87 27.50
C ASN A 594 8.68 0.92 28.94
N PRO A 595 8.51 2.04 29.65
CA PRO A 595 8.91 2.17 31.05
C PRO A 595 8.00 1.34 31.97
N VAL A 596 8.60 0.65 32.94
CA VAL A 596 7.88 -0.18 33.92
C VAL A 596 7.38 0.67 35.09
N VAL A 597 6.10 0.55 35.45
CA VAL A 597 5.42 1.37 36.46
C VAL A 597 4.83 0.53 37.59
N TYR A 598 5.01 0.98 38.83
CA TYR A 598 4.44 0.41 40.05
C TYR A 598 4.28 1.48 41.15
N LEU A 599 3.69 1.14 42.31
CA LEU A 599 3.59 2.05 43.45
C LEU A 599 4.96 2.26 44.12
N GLU A 600 5.72 3.26 43.68
CA GLU A 600 7.01 3.61 44.29
C GLU A 600 6.90 4.09 45.74
N TRP A 601 7.94 3.81 46.53
CA TRP A 601 8.17 4.39 47.86
C TRP A 601 8.22 5.94 47.87
N ASN A 602 8.62 6.55 46.75
CA ASN A 602 8.67 8.00 46.57
C ASN A 602 7.28 8.62 46.33
N HIS A 603 6.27 7.82 46.00
CA HIS A 603 4.95 8.34 45.67
C HIS A 603 4.29 8.97 46.91
N ALA A 604 3.78 10.20 46.78
CA ALA A 604 3.34 11.01 47.92
C ALA A 604 2.29 10.32 48.81
N VAL A 605 1.42 9.48 48.22
CA VAL A 605 0.42 8.71 48.97
C VAL A 605 1.06 7.53 49.74
N ALA A 606 2.06 6.86 49.16
CA ALA A 606 2.81 5.80 49.82
C ALA A 606 3.56 6.33 51.06
N ILE A 607 4.22 7.49 50.94
CA ILE A 607 4.91 8.16 52.06
C ILE A 607 3.95 8.41 53.23
N VAL A 608 2.75 8.96 52.95
CA VAL A 608 1.74 9.22 53.99
C VAL A 608 1.25 7.92 54.66
N LEU A 609 0.99 6.87 53.88
CA LEU A 609 0.58 5.57 54.41
C LEU A 609 1.67 4.94 55.28
N VAL A 610 2.93 4.96 54.84
CA VAL A 610 4.08 4.47 55.62
C VAL A 610 4.21 5.22 56.95
N ILE A 611 4.13 6.56 56.96
CA ILE A 611 4.17 7.35 58.20
C ILE A 611 3.04 6.95 59.16
N LEU A 612 1.82 6.74 58.65
CA LEU A 612 0.68 6.29 59.47
C LEU A 612 0.87 4.87 60.03
N THR A 613 1.45 3.93 59.27
CA THR A 613 1.76 2.58 59.78
C THR A 613 2.80 2.62 60.90
N ILE A 614 3.85 3.44 60.77
CA ILE A 614 4.91 3.58 61.77
C ILE A 614 4.32 4.15 63.07
N ILE A 615 3.48 5.18 62.99
CA ILE A 615 2.76 5.73 64.15
C ILE A 615 1.84 4.66 64.78
N GLY A 616 1.14 3.88 63.96
CA GLY A 616 0.27 2.77 64.41
C GLY A 616 1.03 1.64 65.13
N LEU A 617 2.19 1.24 64.61
CA LEU A 617 3.07 0.25 65.22
C LEU A 617 3.67 0.75 66.54
N LEU A 618 4.13 2.00 66.60
CA LEU A 618 4.61 2.64 67.83
C LEU A 618 3.51 2.73 68.90
N ALA A 619 2.28 3.09 68.51
CA ALA A 619 1.13 3.11 69.43
C ALA A 619 0.75 1.71 69.93
N THR A 620 0.83 0.69 69.07
CA THR A 620 0.62 -0.72 69.41
C THR A 620 1.68 -1.21 70.40
N GLY A 621 2.96 -0.92 70.15
CA GLY A 621 4.08 -1.25 71.04
C GLY A 621 3.99 -0.56 72.41
N PHE A 622 3.63 0.73 72.44
CA PHE A 622 3.37 1.48 73.67
C PHE A 622 2.20 0.88 74.47
N THR A 623 1.12 0.49 73.79
CA THR A 623 -0.03 -0.19 74.40
C THR A 623 0.39 -1.53 75.02
N LEU A 624 1.17 -2.33 74.30
CA LEU A 624 1.70 -3.61 74.79
C LEU A 624 2.60 -3.43 76.02
N ALA A 625 3.53 -2.47 75.97
CA ALA A 625 4.44 -2.16 77.08
C ALA A 625 3.66 -1.79 78.36
N ILE A 626 2.60 -0.99 78.27
CA ILE A 626 1.75 -0.64 79.41
C ILE A 626 0.97 -1.85 79.93
N TYR A 627 0.42 -2.69 79.05
CA TYR A 627 -0.28 -3.92 79.44
C TYR A 627 0.63 -4.97 80.09
N ILE A 628 1.94 -4.96 79.78
CA ILE A 628 2.96 -5.76 80.49
C ILE A 628 3.29 -5.10 81.84
N ARG A 629 3.63 -3.80 81.84
CA ARG A 629 4.01 -3.01 83.03
C ARG A 629 2.94 -3.03 84.13
N HIS A 630 1.67 -3.02 83.76
CA HIS A 630 0.51 -3.01 84.65
C HIS A 630 -0.31 -4.31 84.63
N ARG A 631 0.28 -5.46 84.22
CA ARG A 631 -0.39 -6.78 84.13
C ARG A 631 -1.12 -7.21 85.42
N ASN A 632 -0.64 -6.78 86.59
CA ASN A 632 -1.25 -7.09 87.88
C ASN A 632 -2.38 -6.13 88.32
N SER A 633 -2.63 -5.04 87.58
CA SER A 633 -3.67 -4.07 87.96
C SER A 633 -5.09 -4.63 87.79
N PRO A 634 -6.05 -4.24 88.65
CA PRO A 634 -7.44 -4.70 88.55
C PRO A 634 -8.08 -4.53 87.17
N THR A 635 -7.90 -3.38 86.51
CA THR A 635 -8.46 -3.12 85.18
C THR A 635 -7.90 -4.05 84.11
N VAL A 636 -6.57 -4.20 84.04
CA VAL A 636 -5.91 -5.08 83.05
C VAL A 636 -6.18 -6.57 83.35
N LYS A 637 -6.31 -6.95 84.62
CA LYS A 637 -6.58 -8.34 85.04
C LYS A 637 -8.07 -8.74 85.00
N ALA A 638 -8.99 -7.77 84.93
CA ALA A 638 -10.41 -8.02 84.65
C ALA A 638 -10.62 -8.37 83.16
N THR A 639 -9.90 -7.68 82.28
CA THR A 639 -9.71 -8.13 80.89
C THR A 639 -8.90 -9.43 80.84
N SER A 640 -9.12 -10.26 79.82
CA SER A 640 -8.30 -11.45 79.55
C SER A 640 -6.95 -11.03 78.97
N THR A 641 -5.93 -10.90 79.82
CA THR A 641 -4.57 -10.44 79.46
C THR A 641 -4.00 -11.13 78.22
N GLU A 642 -3.99 -12.47 78.21
CA GLU A 642 -3.33 -13.24 77.14
C GLU A 642 -4.06 -13.10 75.79
N LEU A 643 -5.39 -13.00 75.79
CA LEU A 643 -6.18 -12.71 74.58
C LEU A 643 -6.03 -11.25 74.13
N SER A 644 -5.74 -10.33 75.05
CA SER A 644 -5.40 -8.93 74.70
C SER A 644 -3.99 -8.80 74.13
N TYR A 645 -3.03 -9.64 74.53
CA TYR A 645 -1.73 -9.73 73.86
C TYR A 645 -1.89 -10.30 72.44
N LEU A 646 -2.65 -11.39 72.26
CA LEU A 646 -2.93 -11.97 70.94
C LEU A 646 -3.63 -10.96 69.99
N LEU A 647 -4.56 -10.16 70.52
CA LEU A 647 -5.21 -9.09 69.76
C LEU A 647 -4.23 -7.98 69.32
N LEU A 648 -3.27 -7.61 70.17
CA LEU A 648 -2.22 -6.64 69.80
C LEU A 648 -1.26 -7.18 68.74
N VAL A 649 -0.99 -8.50 68.74
CA VAL A 649 -0.25 -9.15 67.65
C VAL A 649 -1.02 -9.06 66.33
N GLY A 650 -2.33 -9.31 66.33
CA GLY A 650 -3.17 -9.14 65.13
C GLY A 650 -3.16 -7.70 64.57
N ILE A 651 -3.22 -6.70 65.46
CA ILE A 651 -3.12 -5.27 65.09
C ILE A 651 -1.71 -4.93 64.55
N ALA A 652 -0.65 -5.48 65.14
CA ALA A 652 0.71 -5.29 64.63
C ALA A 652 0.90 -5.93 63.24
N MET A 653 0.35 -7.13 63.03
CA MET A 653 0.36 -7.80 61.72
C MET A 653 -0.43 -6.99 60.68
N SER A 654 -1.60 -6.43 61.02
CA SER A 654 -2.39 -5.65 60.06
C SER A 654 -1.68 -4.36 59.62
N TYR A 655 -0.97 -3.65 60.50
CA TYR A 655 -0.09 -2.54 60.08
C TYR A 655 1.13 -3.01 59.28
N SER A 656 1.64 -4.22 59.54
CA SER A 656 2.80 -4.77 58.81
C SER A 656 2.46 -5.14 57.38
N SER A 657 1.22 -5.61 57.10
CA SER A 657 0.75 -5.94 55.75
C SER A 657 0.87 -4.77 54.77
N THR A 658 0.71 -3.52 55.22
CA THR A 658 0.82 -2.34 54.36
C THR A 658 2.19 -2.20 53.69
N PHE A 659 3.30 -2.62 54.33
CA PHE A 659 4.62 -2.58 53.70
C PHE A 659 4.73 -3.51 52.48
N LEU A 660 4.00 -4.64 52.47
CA LEU A 660 4.00 -5.56 51.33
C LEU A 660 3.22 -5.01 50.13
N PHE A 661 2.25 -4.11 50.34
CA PHE A 661 1.50 -3.45 49.25
C PHE A 661 2.22 -2.20 48.69
N VAL A 662 3.23 -1.68 49.38
CA VAL A 662 4.08 -0.57 48.90
C VAL A 662 5.43 -1.07 48.35
N ALA A 663 5.85 -2.28 48.72
CA ALA A 663 7.04 -2.90 48.14
C ALA A 663 6.82 -3.28 46.66
N MET A 664 7.89 -3.17 45.85
CA MET A 664 7.91 -3.61 44.46
C MET A 664 7.45 -5.08 44.36
N PRO A 665 6.51 -5.41 43.45
CA PRO A 665 6.07 -6.78 43.28
C PRO A 665 7.23 -7.64 42.75
N THR A 666 7.41 -8.77 43.44
CA THR A 666 8.32 -9.89 43.19
C THR A 666 7.55 -11.15 43.60
N ASP A 667 7.89 -12.31 43.05
CA ASP A 667 7.10 -13.53 43.28
C ASP A 667 6.98 -13.85 44.78
N GLU A 668 8.05 -13.67 45.55
CA GLU A 668 8.03 -13.86 47.01
C GLU A 668 7.10 -12.85 47.72
N ILE A 669 7.05 -11.60 47.24
CA ILE A 669 6.18 -10.55 47.80
C ILE A 669 4.71 -10.78 47.40
N CYS A 670 4.42 -11.24 46.19
CA CYS A 670 3.08 -11.61 45.76
C CYS A 670 2.51 -12.76 46.63
N ASN A 671 3.31 -13.80 46.87
CA ASN A 671 2.93 -14.90 47.76
C ASN A 671 2.82 -14.44 49.24
N ALA A 672 3.72 -13.55 49.71
CA ALA A 672 3.67 -13.01 51.07
C ALA A 672 2.42 -12.14 51.33
N LYS A 673 1.95 -11.37 50.34
CA LYS A 673 0.71 -10.57 50.42
C LYS A 673 -0.47 -11.46 50.82
N ILE A 674 -0.71 -12.57 50.12
CA ILE A 674 -1.81 -13.50 50.40
C ILE A 674 -1.77 -13.96 51.87
N VAL A 675 -0.64 -14.50 52.33
CA VAL A 675 -0.51 -15.05 53.69
C VAL A 675 -0.79 -13.98 54.75
N MET A 676 -0.17 -12.80 54.62
CA MET A 676 -0.29 -11.74 55.62
C MET A 676 -1.69 -11.11 55.67
N VAL A 677 -2.38 -10.99 54.53
CA VAL A 677 -3.77 -10.53 54.44
C VAL A 677 -4.69 -11.41 55.30
N GLY A 678 -4.73 -12.72 55.03
CA GLY A 678 -5.64 -13.64 55.71
C GLY A 678 -5.27 -13.93 57.17
N THR A 679 -3.98 -14.12 57.47
CA THR A 679 -3.55 -14.46 58.84
C THR A 679 -3.72 -13.30 59.82
N SER A 680 -3.41 -12.05 59.43
CA SER A 680 -3.56 -10.88 60.31
C SER A 680 -5.01 -10.69 60.78
N PHE A 681 -5.97 -10.85 59.87
CA PHE A 681 -7.39 -10.74 60.18
C PHE A 681 -7.89 -11.94 61.02
N ALA A 682 -7.45 -13.17 60.72
CA ALA A 682 -7.81 -14.35 61.51
C ALA A 682 -7.31 -14.26 62.96
N VAL A 683 -6.11 -13.70 63.21
CA VAL A 683 -5.61 -13.43 64.58
C VAL A 683 -6.47 -12.36 65.25
N TYR A 684 -6.76 -11.26 64.56
CA TYR A 684 -7.55 -10.14 65.09
C TYR A 684 -8.98 -10.56 65.48
N VAL A 685 -9.73 -11.13 64.53
CA VAL A 685 -11.12 -11.58 64.76
C VAL A 685 -11.18 -12.83 65.62
N GLY A 686 -10.25 -13.77 65.49
CA GLY A 686 -10.16 -14.96 66.35
C GLY A 686 -9.99 -14.61 67.84
N ALA A 687 -9.14 -13.62 68.15
CA ALA A 687 -8.99 -13.09 69.51
C ALA A 687 -10.27 -12.40 70.01
N LEU A 688 -10.91 -11.56 69.20
CA LEU A 688 -12.17 -10.88 69.54
C LEU A 688 -13.34 -11.88 69.73
N LEU A 689 -13.47 -12.87 68.85
CA LEU A 689 -14.50 -13.91 68.92
C LEU A 689 -14.32 -14.76 70.18
N THR A 690 -13.10 -15.18 70.49
CA THR A 690 -12.77 -15.93 71.71
C THR A 690 -13.11 -15.13 72.97
N LYS A 691 -12.72 -13.85 73.01
CA LYS A 691 -13.01 -12.93 74.11
C LYS A 691 -14.52 -12.72 74.30
N THR A 692 -15.27 -12.58 73.21
CA THR A 692 -16.74 -12.46 73.19
C THR A 692 -17.42 -13.75 73.67
N ASN A 693 -16.93 -14.91 73.23
CA ASN A 693 -17.44 -16.23 73.60
C ASN A 693 -17.24 -16.50 75.11
N ARG A 694 -16.08 -16.11 75.66
CA ARG A 694 -15.79 -16.10 77.12
C ARG A 694 -16.81 -15.27 77.89
N ILE A 695 -17.05 -14.02 77.48
CA ILE A 695 -18.02 -13.13 78.17
C ILE A 695 -19.43 -13.70 78.08
N SER A 696 -19.86 -14.17 76.91
CA SER A 696 -21.20 -14.74 76.71
C SER A 696 -21.47 -15.96 77.59
N ARG A 697 -20.49 -16.87 77.75
CA ARG A 697 -20.59 -18.04 78.64
C ARG A 697 -20.65 -17.67 80.13
N ILE A 698 -20.00 -16.58 80.56
CA ILE A 698 -20.03 -16.14 81.96
C ILE A 698 -21.43 -15.65 82.38
N PHE A 699 -22.21 -15.05 81.47
CA PHE A 699 -23.51 -14.45 81.79
C PHE A 699 -24.73 -15.28 81.37
N ASN A 700 -24.66 -16.10 80.32
CA ASN A 700 -25.77 -16.94 79.90
C ASN A 700 -25.83 -18.25 80.71
N ARG A 701 -26.50 -18.21 81.87
CA ARG A 701 -26.58 -19.36 82.79
C ARG A 701 -27.17 -20.64 82.15
N LYS A 702 -28.08 -20.52 81.17
CA LYS A 702 -28.61 -21.63 80.35
C LYS A 702 -27.55 -22.37 79.49
N LEU A 703 -26.35 -21.82 79.34
CA LEU A 703 -25.19 -22.45 78.67
C LEU A 703 -24.16 -23.00 79.69
N SER A 704 -24.50 -23.01 80.98
CA SER A 704 -23.61 -23.33 82.10
C SER A 704 -24.33 -24.09 83.22
N ASP A 705 -25.33 -24.92 82.89
CA ASP A 705 -25.98 -25.79 83.87
C ASP A 705 -25.05 -26.95 84.29
N GLY A 706 -25.06 -27.25 85.59
CA GLY A 706 -24.45 -28.45 86.18
C GLY A 706 -22.93 -28.44 86.41
N ALA A 707 -22.11 -28.00 85.45
CA ALA A 707 -20.65 -28.19 85.52
C ALA A 707 -19.82 -26.96 85.08
N PRO A 708 -18.61 -26.74 85.67
CA PRO A 708 -17.68 -25.73 85.18
C PRO A 708 -17.12 -26.15 83.81
N SER A 709 -17.64 -25.56 82.73
CA SER A 709 -17.24 -25.96 81.38
C SER A 709 -15.73 -25.74 81.16
N MET A 710 -15.04 -26.76 80.67
CA MET A 710 -13.59 -26.79 80.35
C MET A 710 -13.10 -25.51 79.62
N PHE A 711 -13.92 -25.01 78.70
CA PHE A 711 -13.74 -23.77 77.94
C PHE A 711 -13.61 -22.47 78.76
N LEU A 712 -13.85 -22.49 80.08
CA LEU A 712 -13.62 -21.32 80.95
C LEU A 712 -12.15 -21.15 81.35
N SER A 713 -11.32 -22.20 81.20
CA SER A 713 -9.87 -22.14 81.39
C SER A 713 -9.17 -21.35 80.28
N ILE A 714 -8.13 -20.59 80.64
CA ILE A 714 -7.36 -19.74 79.72
C ILE A 714 -6.58 -20.56 78.68
N GLN A 715 -6.12 -21.77 79.02
CA GLN A 715 -5.40 -22.65 78.10
C GLN A 715 -6.29 -23.08 76.93
N TYR A 716 -7.53 -23.46 77.20
CA TYR A 716 -8.51 -23.83 76.16
C TYR A 716 -8.99 -22.61 75.35
N GLN A 717 -8.98 -21.42 75.93
CA GLN A 717 -9.29 -20.18 75.19
C GLN A 717 -8.16 -19.82 74.21
N LEU A 718 -6.89 -19.95 74.62
CA LEU A 718 -5.75 -19.76 73.72
C LEU A 718 -5.70 -20.85 72.64
N LEU A 719 -5.91 -22.13 73.00
CA LEU A 719 -5.97 -23.23 72.04
C LEU A 719 -7.10 -23.05 71.01
N PHE A 720 -8.27 -22.57 71.42
CA PHE A 720 -9.37 -22.26 70.50
C PHE A 720 -9.05 -21.11 69.55
N ALA A 721 -8.44 -20.03 70.05
CA ALA A 721 -8.02 -18.90 69.21
C ALA A 721 -6.91 -19.30 68.20
N LEU A 722 -5.91 -20.06 68.66
CA LEU A 722 -4.83 -20.57 67.82
C LEU A 722 -5.31 -21.62 66.81
N GLY A 723 -6.32 -22.43 67.16
CA GLY A 723 -6.95 -23.38 66.24
C GLY A 723 -7.63 -22.69 65.05
N ILE A 724 -8.30 -21.55 65.28
CA ILE A 724 -8.87 -20.72 64.20
C ILE A 724 -7.78 -20.20 63.26
N VAL A 725 -6.66 -19.71 63.83
CA VAL A 725 -5.51 -19.23 63.03
C VAL A 725 -4.83 -20.37 62.28
N ALA A 726 -4.71 -21.56 62.88
CA ALA A 726 -4.12 -22.72 62.24
C ALA A 726 -4.95 -23.22 61.04
N ILE A 727 -6.29 -23.15 61.12
CA ILE A 727 -7.18 -23.44 59.98
C ILE A 727 -6.92 -22.44 58.84
N GLN A 728 -6.88 -21.14 59.14
CA GLN A 728 -6.57 -20.10 58.15
C GLN A 728 -5.21 -20.35 57.47
N VAL A 729 -4.16 -20.60 58.25
CA VAL A 729 -2.81 -20.85 57.73
C VAL A 729 -2.78 -22.11 56.86
N ALA A 730 -3.43 -23.20 57.29
CA ALA A 730 -3.49 -24.44 56.52
C ALA A 730 -4.20 -24.24 55.16
N MET A 731 -5.33 -23.53 55.13
CA MET A 731 -6.04 -23.21 53.87
C MET A 731 -5.14 -22.42 52.91
N GLN A 732 -4.41 -21.41 53.41
CA GLN A 732 -3.54 -20.58 52.57
C GLN A 732 -2.27 -21.32 52.11
N VAL A 733 -1.67 -22.16 52.97
CA VAL A 733 -0.50 -22.96 52.58
C VAL A 733 -0.87 -24.03 51.55
N ILE A 734 -2.04 -24.66 51.66
CA ILE A 734 -2.54 -25.59 50.64
C ILE A 734 -2.75 -24.86 49.31
N TRP A 735 -3.36 -23.67 49.33
CA TRP A 735 -3.57 -22.88 48.11
C TRP A 735 -2.27 -22.55 47.38
N LEU A 736 -1.27 -22.01 48.09
CA LEU A 736 0.01 -21.59 47.51
C LEU A 736 0.88 -22.74 46.97
N GLN A 737 0.51 -23.99 47.25
CA GLN A 737 1.16 -25.19 46.67
C GLN A 737 0.42 -25.71 45.43
N LEU A 738 -0.79 -25.22 45.15
CA LEU A 738 -1.57 -25.51 43.95
C LEU A 738 -1.42 -24.36 42.93
N GLU A 739 -1.58 -23.13 43.40
CA GLU A 739 -1.55 -21.89 42.62
C GLU A 739 -0.67 -20.85 43.35
N PRO A 740 0.65 -20.82 43.11
CA PRO A 740 1.51 -19.74 43.56
C PRO A 740 1.21 -18.46 42.77
N GLY A 741 1.25 -17.31 43.45
CA GLY A 741 1.19 -16.00 42.78
C GLY A 741 2.53 -15.64 42.14
N PHE A 742 2.49 -14.99 40.99
CA PHE A 742 3.67 -14.56 40.24
C PHE A 742 3.49 -13.13 39.72
N VAL A 743 4.59 -12.49 39.32
CA VAL A 743 4.58 -11.13 38.75
C VAL A 743 4.23 -11.17 37.27
N VAL A 744 3.25 -10.37 36.88
CA VAL A 744 2.87 -10.14 35.48
C VAL A 744 3.21 -8.72 35.06
N LYS A 745 3.69 -8.59 33.82
CA LYS A 745 3.80 -7.31 33.11
C LYS A 745 2.53 -7.12 32.30
N ASP A 746 1.68 -6.19 32.72
CA ASP A 746 0.53 -5.76 31.96
C ASP A 746 0.97 -4.68 30.96
N THR A 747 0.72 -4.92 29.68
CA THR A 747 1.03 -4.03 28.54
C THR A 747 -0.24 -3.44 27.91
N SER A 748 -1.38 -3.47 28.60
CA SER A 748 -2.66 -2.92 28.13
C SER A 748 -2.65 -1.39 27.95
N ASP A 749 -1.64 -0.68 28.49
CA ASP A 749 -1.40 0.73 28.25
C ASP A 749 -0.22 0.90 27.26
N PRO A 750 -0.40 1.58 26.11
CA PRO A 750 0.64 1.73 25.10
C PRO A 750 1.80 2.64 25.53
N GLU A 751 1.64 3.46 26.59
CA GLU A 751 2.72 4.33 27.09
C GLU A 751 3.57 3.68 28.20
N VAL A 752 3.02 2.72 28.96
CA VAL A 752 3.64 2.17 30.18
C VAL A 752 3.39 0.68 30.38
N THR A 753 4.39 -0.04 30.91
CA THR A 753 4.21 -1.45 31.33
C THR A 753 3.92 -1.50 32.83
N LEU A 754 2.70 -1.84 33.22
CA LEU A 754 2.28 -1.96 34.61
C LEU A 754 2.78 -3.29 35.21
N LEU A 755 3.30 -3.26 36.44
CA LEU A 755 3.81 -4.44 37.13
C LEU A 755 2.85 -4.86 38.26
N GLU A 756 2.11 -5.95 38.08
CA GLU A 756 1.10 -6.45 39.02
C GLU A 756 1.45 -7.86 39.55
N CYS A 757 0.71 -8.34 40.55
CA CYS A 757 0.77 -9.73 41.03
C CYS A 757 -0.47 -10.45 40.53
N ASP A 758 -0.30 -11.49 39.71
CA ASP A 758 -1.41 -12.34 39.26
C ASP A 758 -1.54 -13.61 40.12
N TYR A 759 -2.76 -14.13 40.16
CA TYR A 759 -3.16 -15.31 40.92
C TYR A 759 -4.21 -16.08 40.10
N ASN A 760 -3.78 -17.09 39.34
CA ASN A 760 -4.53 -17.89 38.34
C ASN A 760 -6.05 -18.03 38.59
N SER A 761 -6.48 -18.31 39.82
CA SER A 761 -7.89 -18.27 40.21
C SER A 761 -8.16 -17.35 41.41
N PHE A 762 -9.20 -16.51 41.26
CA PHE A 762 -9.80 -15.74 42.34
C PHE A 762 -10.41 -16.63 43.46
N LEU A 763 -10.68 -17.90 43.18
CA LEU A 763 -11.42 -18.81 44.07
C LEU A 763 -10.76 -18.99 45.45
N GLY A 764 -9.45 -19.25 45.49
CA GLY A 764 -8.72 -19.48 46.73
C GLY A 764 -8.65 -18.25 47.66
N PRO A 765 -8.21 -17.08 47.15
CA PRO A 765 -8.29 -15.82 47.88
C PRO A 765 -9.72 -15.51 48.36
N GLY A 766 -10.73 -15.73 47.51
CA GLY A 766 -12.14 -15.56 47.85
C GLY A 766 -12.59 -16.45 49.02
N VAL A 767 -12.23 -17.74 49.04
CA VAL A 767 -12.55 -18.67 50.13
C VAL A 767 -11.82 -18.28 51.43
N ALA A 768 -10.55 -17.88 51.35
CA ALA A 768 -9.77 -17.43 52.50
C ALA A 768 -10.31 -16.11 53.11
N VAL A 769 -10.86 -15.22 52.29
CA VAL A 769 -11.61 -14.02 52.72
C VAL A 769 -12.98 -14.41 53.31
N GLY A 770 -13.70 -15.32 52.67
CA GLY A 770 -15.04 -15.77 53.09
C GLY A 770 -15.05 -16.38 54.49
N PHE A 771 -14.07 -17.23 54.82
CA PHE A 771 -13.89 -17.77 56.18
C PHE A 771 -13.74 -16.66 57.23
N ASN A 772 -12.93 -15.65 56.93
CA ASN A 772 -12.72 -14.49 57.79
C ASN A 772 -13.99 -13.63 57.93
N ALA A 773 -14.75 -13.42 56.86
CA ALA A 773 -16.04 -12.71 56.89
C ALA A 773 -17.08 -13.46 57.76
N VAL A 774 -17.17 -14.78 57.65
CA VAL A 774 -18.05 -15.62 58.49
C VAL A 774 -17.64 -15.51 59.97
N LEU A 775 -16.35 -15.57 60.30
CA LEU A 775 -15.86 -15.35 61.67
C LEU A 775 -16.21 -13.95 62.19
N ALA A 776 -16.10 -12.92 61.36
CA ALA A 776 -16.43 -11.54 61.72
C ALA A 776 -17.93 -11.39 62.01
N MET A 777 -18.80 -11.96 61.18
CA MET A 777 -20.25 -11.93 61.39
C MET A 777 -20.69 -12.72 62.63
N LEU A 778 -20.10 -13.89 62.87
CA LEU A 778 -20.30 -14.67 64.10
C LEU A 778 -19.82 -13.91 65.36
N CYS A 779 -18.74 -13.14 65.25
CA CYS A 779 -18.24 -12.29 66.32
C CYS A 779 -19.19 -11.10 66.58
N LEU A 780 -19.60 -10.39 65.52
CA LEU A 780 -20.53 -9.26 65.58
C LEU A 780 -21.89 -9.65 66.17
N TYR A 781 -22.48 -10.77 65.74
CA TYR A 781 -23.71 -11.32 66.31
C TYR A 781 -23.58 -11.58 67.81
N LYS A 782 -22.50 -12.27 68.23
CA LYS A 782 -22.26 -12.56 69.66
C LYS A 782 -21.99 -11.28 70.46
N ALA A 783 -21.27 -10.30 69.90
CA ALA A 783 -20.98 -9.02 70.54
C ALA A 783 -22.27 -8.18 70.72
N PHE A 784 -23.10 -8.08 69.70
CA PHE A 784 -24.40 -7.41 69.77
C PHE A 784 -25.31 -8.05 70.83
N ARG A 785 -25.29 -9.39 70.96
CA ARG A 785 -26.05 -10.11 72.00
C ARG A 785 -25.59 -9.83 73.43
N ILE A 786 -24.34 -9.40 73.67
CA ILE A 786 -23.80 -9.06 75.01
C ILE A 786 -23.71 -7.55 75.31
N ARG A 787 -24.10 -6.68 74.37
CA ARG A 787 -23.98 -5.21 74.52
C ARG A 787 -24.85 -4.60 75.64
N LYS A 788 -25.90 -5.31 76.07
CA LYS A 788 -26.86 -4.88 77.11
C LYS A 788 -26.47 -5.29 78.54
N LEU A 789 -25.28 -5.86 78.77
CA LEU A 789 -24.81 -6.22 80.12
C LEU A 789 -24.62 -4.95 80.99
N PRO A 790 -24.91 -5.01 82.30
CA PRO A 790 -24.84 -3.85 83.20
C PRO A 790 -23.40 -3.37 83.46
N GLY A 791 -23.29 -2.13 83.96
CA GLY A 791 -22.15 -1.21 83.82
C GLY A 791 -20.78 -1.58 84.41
N GLN A 792 -20.55 -2.80 84.89
CA GLN A 792 -19.20 -3.26 85.28
C GLN A 792 -18.41 -3.86 84.10
N PHE A 793 -19.04 -4.13 82.95
CA PHE A 793 -18.42 -4.80 81.79
C PHE A 793 -18.41 -3.94 80.52
N ASN A 794 -17.91 -2.70 80.61
CA ASN A 794 -17.82 -1.76 79.48
C ASN A 794 -17.01 -2.30 78.28
N ASP A 795 -16.17 -3.33 78.51
CA ASP A 795 -15.42 -4.07 77.49
C ASP A 795 -16.32 -4.69 76.39
N SER A 796 -17.57 -5.08 76.71
CA SER A 796 -18.48 -5.65 75.69
C SER A 796 -18.99 -4.62 74.68
N ARG A 797 -19.08 -3.34 75.06
CA ARG A 797 -19.43 -2.24 74.15
C ARG A 797 -18.28 -1.91 73.21
N GLY A 798 -17.05 -1.85 73.74
CA GLY A 798 -15.84 -1.64 72.94
C GLY A 798 -15.67 -2.71 71.85
N ILE A 799 -15.88 -3.98 72.19
CA ILE A 799 -15.88 -5.09 71.22
C ILE A 799 -16.98 -4.92 70.16
N CYS A 800 -18.19 -4.54 70.56
CA CYS A 800 -19.31 -4.37 69.63
C CYS A 800 -19.06 -3.21 68.64
N PHE A 801 -18.44 -2.12 69.07
CA PHE A 801 -18.03 -1.03 68.17
C PHE A 801 -16.86 -1.46 67.27
N ALA A 802 -15.82 -2.08 67.82
CA ALA A 802 -14.65 -2.53 67.07
C ALA A 802 -15.00 -3.54 65.96
N MET A 803 -15.97 -4.44 66.19
CA MET A 803 -16.44 -5.36 65.14
C MET A 803 -17.29 -4.64 64.08
N LEU A 804 -18.19 -3.73 64.50
CA LEU A 804 -19.06 -3.01 63.56
C LEU A 804 -18.26 -2.08 62.63
N THR A 805 -17.29 -1.34 63.16
CA THR A 805 -16.39 -0.52 62.34
C THR A 805 -15.50 -1.36 61.43
N CYS A 806 -14.99 -2.50 61.93
CA CYS A 806 -14.20 -3.43 61.11
C CYS A 806 -15.01 -3.96 59.92
N CYS A 807 -16.25 -4.43 60.12
CA CYS A 807 -17.10 -4.88 59.02
C CYS A 807 -17.41 -3.77 58.00
N LEU A 808 -17.63 -2.53 58.44
CA LEU A 808 -17.87 -1.39 57.53
C LEU A 808 -16.62 -1.04 56.71
N ILE A 809 -15.43 -1.02 57.32
CA ILE A 809 -14.17 -0.75 56.61
C ILE A 809 -13.94 -1.79 55.51
N TRP A 810 -14.14 -3.08 55.82
CA TRP A 810 -13.93 -4.15 54.85
C TRP A 810 -15.02 -4.21 53.77
N PHE A 811 -16.27 -3.86 54.08
CA PHE A 811 -17.32 -3.69 53.05
C PHE A 811 -16.94 -2.61 52.03
N ILE A 812 -16.52 -1.43 52.50
CA ILE A 812 -16.06 -0.33 51.62
C ILE A 812 -14.83 -0.75 50.81
N PHE A 813 -13.89 -1.48 51.43
CA PHE A 813 -12.71 -1.99 50.73
C PHE A 813 -13.07 -2.84 49.52
N PHE A 814 -13.94 -3.86 49.67
CA PHE A 814 -14.29 -4.74 48.55
C PHE A 814 -15.00 -3.98 47.42
N SER A 815 -15.90 -3.04 47.74
CA SER A 815 -16.54 -2.21 46.71
C SER A 815 -15.55 -1.32 45.94
N CYS A 816 -14.49 -0.83 46.59
CA CYS A 816 -13.45 -0.05 45.91
C CYS A 816 -12.44 -0.93 45.14
N TYR A 817 -12.13 -2.13 45.64
CA TYR A 817 -11.20 -3.08 45.03
C TYR A 817 -11.63 -3.45 43.61
N PHE A 818 -12.87 -3.92 43.43
CA PHE A 818 -13.41 -4.29 42.10
C PHE A 818 -13.67 -3.08 41.18
N SER A 819 -13.54 -1.85 41.68
CA SER A 819 -13.79 -0.61 40.92
C SER A 819 -12.49 0.08 40.46
N THR A 820 -11.30 -0.46 40.77
CA THR A 820 -10.02 0.19 40.48
C THR A 820 -8.90 -0.80 40.14
N THR A 821 -8.08 -0.45 39.15
CA THR A 821 -6.91 -1.22 38.70
C THR A 821 -5.60 -0.48 39.03
N GLY A 822 -4.46 -1.16 38.87
CA GLY A 822 -3.13 -0.55 38.95
C GLY A 822 -2.78 0.05 40.31
N ILE A 823 -2.00 1.15 40.26
CA ILE A 823 -1.49 1.87 41.44
C ILE A 823 -2.59 2.21 42.46
N ALA A 824 -3.81 2.53 41.98
CA ALA A 824 -4.95 2.87 42.83
C ALA A 824 -5.38 1.71 43.73
N ASN A 825 -5.38 0.47 43.21
CA ASN A 825 -5.75 -0.72 43.97
C ASN A 825 -4.79 -0.95 45.15
N SER A 826 -3.48 -0.87 44.91
CA SER A 826 -2.46 -1.01 45.97
C SER A 826 -2.57 0.07 47.07
N ILE A 827 -2.97 1.29 46.72
CA ILE A 827 -3.27 2.38 47.67
C ILE A 827 -4.53 2.06 48.51
N ILE A 828 -5.58 1.54 47.88
CA ILE A 828 -6.85 1.17 48.55
C ILE A 828 -6.64 0.00 49.52
N CYS A 829 -5.95 -1.06 49.10
CA CYS A 829 -5.52 -2.17 49.95
C CYS A 829 -4.75 -1.66 51.18
N SER A 830 -3.70 -0.87 50.95
CA SER A 830 -2.87 -0.28 52.01
C SER A 830 -3.67 0.52 53.03
N THR A 831 -4.65 1.32 52.56
CA THR A 831 -5.49 2.18 53.39
C THR A 831 -6.44 1.38 54.29
N ALA A 832 -7.04 0.31 53.77
CA ALA A 832 -7.97 -0.54 54.51
C ALA A 832 -7.31 -1.19 55.74
N PHE A 833 -6.07 -1.68 55.59
CA PHE A 833 -5.29 -2.26 56.69
C PHE A 833 -4.98 -1.25 57.80
N VAL A 834 -4.50 -0.05 57.44
CA VAL A 834 -4.22 1.04 58.39
C VAL A 834 -5.49 1.46 59.15
N ALA A 835 -6.63 1.59 58.45
CA ALA A 835 -7.91 1.92 59.06
C ALA A 835 -8.40 0.81 60.03
N SER A 836 -8.28 -0.46 59.64
CA SER A 836 -8.72 -1.60 60.46
C SER A 836 -7.91 -1.74 61.75
N GLY A 837 -6.57 -1.69 61.66
CA GLY A 837 -5.68 -1.72 62.84
C GLY A 837 -5.92 -0.54 63.79
N THR A 838 -6.09 0.66 63.23
CA THR A 838 -6.35 1.89 64.01
C THR A 838 -7.70 1.83 64.72
N SER A 839 -8.75 1.33 64.07
CA SER A 839 -10.05 1.12 64.70
C SER A 839 -9.97 0.12 65.85
N GLY A 840 -9.25 -0.99 65.66
CA GLY A 840 -8.98 -1.98 66.72
C GLY A 840 -8.30 -1.36 67.94
N LEU A 841 -7.22 -0.59 67.74
CA LEU A 841 -6.49 0.07 68.82
C LEU A 841 -7.35 1.08 69.58
N ILE A 842 -8.08 1.95 68.86
CA ILE A 842 -8.93 2.98 69.46
C ILE A 842 -10.10 2.35 70.23
N CYS A 843 -10.90 1.50 69.59
CA CYS A 843 -12.13 0.97 70.20
C CYS A 843 -11.86 -0.02 71.36
N MET A 844 -10.74 -0.75 71.33
CA MET A 844 -10.43 -1.77 72.35
C MET A 844 -9.49 -1.30 73.47
N PHE A 845 -8.52 -0.42 73.19
CA PHE A 845 -7.43 -0.16 74.15
C PHE A 845 -7.44 1.26 74.71
N VAL A 846 -7.71 2.30 73.92
CA VAL A 846 -7.67 3.71 74.37
C VAL A 846 -8.51 3.99 75.64
N PRO A 847 -9.78 3.53 75.76
CA PRO A 847 -10.57 3.73 76.99
C PRO A 847 -9.96 3.09 78.24
N LYS A 848 -9.11 2.07 78.09
CA LYS A 848 -8.48 1.34 79.19
C LYS A 848 -7.12 1.93 79.55
N LEU A 849 -6.34 2.36 78.54
CA LEU A 849 -5.12 3.14 78.74
C LEU A 849 -5.43 4.44 79.49
N TRP A 850 -6.50 5.14 79.11
CA TRP A 850 -6.98 6.32 79.83
C TRP A 850 -7.25 6.04 81.31
N ILE A 851 -7.92 4.94 81.64
CA ILE A 851 -8.19 4.55 83.04
C ILE A 851 -6.91 4.18 83.79
N VAL A 852 -5.98 3.43 83.15
CA VAL A 852 -4.75 2.98 83.80
C VAL A 852 -3.74 4.12 84.04
N ILE A 853 -3.69 5.12 83.16
CA ILE A 853 -2.74 6.25 83.21
C ILE A 853 -3.34 7.47 83.93
N MET A 854 -4.50 7.95 83.48
CA MET A 854 -5.06 9.25 83.87
C MET A 854 -6.12 9.18 84.97
N ARG A 855 -6.64 7.99 85.28
CA ARG A 855 -7.69 7.78 86.30
C ARG A 855 -7.41 6.58 87.22
N PRO A 856 -6.24 6.53 87.90
CA PRO A 856 -5.86 5.41 88.76
C PRO A 856 -6.82 5.18 89.94
N GLU A 857 -7.60 6.18 90.36
CA GLU A 857 -8.63 6.06 91.40
C GLU A 857 -9.79 5.13 91.00
N LEU A 858 -9.96 4.84 89.71
CA LEU A 858 -10.95 3.88 89.19
C LEU A 858 -10.39 2.45 89.04
N ASN A 859 -9.09 2.24 89.30
CA ASN A 859 -8.39 0.97 89.07
C ASN A 859 -8.46 0.03 90.29
N VAL A 860 -9.66 -0.17 90.85
CA VAL A 860 -9.87 -0.85 92.15
C VAL A 860 -10.78 -2.08 91.99
N ARG A 861 -10.49 -3.17 92.72
CA ARG A 861 -11.36 -4.36 92.79
C ARG A 861 -12.61 -4.05 93.62
N GLN A 862 -13.79 -4.11 93.00
CA GLN A 862 -15.08 -4.05 93.71
C GLN A 862 -15.77 -5.42 93.77
N SER A 863 -16.47 -5.68 94.87
CA SER A 863 -16.95 -7.02 95.26
C SER A 863 -18.19 -7.48 94.48
N THR A 864 -18.24 -8.77 94.14
CA THR A 864 -19.33 -9.41 93.40
C THR A 864 -20.56 -9.72 94.27
N LEU A 865 -21.75 -9.49 93.68
CA LEU A 865 -23.03 -10.17 93.96
C LEU A 865 -23.53 -10.22 95.42
N LYS A 866 -24.51 -9.35 95.74
CA LYS A 866 -25.61 -9.68 96.66
C LYS A 866 -26.93 -9.68 95.90
N LEU A 867 -27.54 -10.86 95.69
CA LEU A 867 -28.94 -10.94 95.26
C LEU A 867 -29.87 -10.61 96.44
N LYS A 868 -30.99 -9.97 96.15
CA LYS A 868 -32.00 -9.59 97.15
C LYS A 868 -33.03 -10.71 97.31
N SER A 869 -33.05 -11.32 98.49
CA SER A 869 -34.03 -12.30 98.98
C SER A 869 -34.35 -11.94 100.43
N SER A 870 -35.57 -12.05 100.94
CA SER A 870 -36.90 -12.17 100.31
C SER A 870 -37.93 -11.80 101.40
N SER A 871 -39.14 -11.36 101.03
CA SER A 871 -40.29 -11.41 101.95
C SER A 871 -41.60 -11.33 101.16
N GLY A 872 -42.12 -12.49 100.74
CA GLY A 872 -43.55 -12.67 100.51
C GLY A 872 -44.26 -12.95 101.83
N THR A 873 -45.52 -12.54 101.96
CA THR A 873 -46.36 -12.87 103.12
C THR A 873 -46.70 -14.37 103.14
N GLY A 874 -46.64 -14.99 104.31
CA GLY A 874 -46.99 -16.41 104.50
C GLY A 874 -47.15 -16.77 105.98
N VAL A 875 -48.36 -17.13 106.40
CA VAL A 875 -48.72 -17.27 107.81
C VAL A 875 -48.56 -18.72 108.30
N ASN A 876 -47.41 -18.96 108.95
CA ASN A 876 -47.30 -19.65 110.25
C ASN A 876 -47.43 -21.20 110.34
N ILE A 877 -46.96 -21.73 111.49
CA ILE A 877 -47.22 -23.06 112.10
C ILE A 877 -46.47 -24.31 111.54
N LYS A 878 -45.19 -24.45 111.95
CA LYS A 878 -44.68 -25.53 112.84
C LYS A 878 -45.57 -26.78 113.07
N THR A 879 -45.11 -28.04 113.12
CA THR A 879 -43.80 -28.72 112.99
C THR A 879 -44.08 -30.24 112.85
N VAL A 880 -43.14 -31.05 112.34
CA VAL A 880 -42.62 -32.31 112.96
C VAL A 880 -41.65 -33.00 111.97
N SER A 881 -40.68 -33.73 112.50
CA SER A 881 -39.60 -34.41 111.75
C SER A 881 -39.98 -35.85 111.36
N SER A 882 -39.50 -36.35 110.21
CA SER A 882 -38.45 -37.40 110.13
C SER A 882 -38.39 -38.16 108.78
N VAL A 883 -37.15 -38.28 108.26
CA VAL A 883 -36.42 -39.44 107.67
C VAL A 883 -37.15 -40.51 106.80
N VAL A 884 -36.38 -41.11 105.86
CA VAL A 884 -36.69 -42.26 104.97
C VAL A 884 -37.47 -41.85 103.70
N ASN A 885 -36.95 -41.83 102.45
CA ASN A 885 -35.90 -42.53 101.68
C ASN A 885 -36.40 -43.75 100.85
N LYS A 886 -35.84 -43.88 99.63
CA LYS A 886 -35.89 -44.98 98.63
C LYS A 886 -37.09 -45.15 97.66
N LYS A 887 -36.68 -45.21 96.37
CA LYS A 887 -37.14 -46.04 95.22
C LYS A 887 -38.28 -45.56 94.28
N ASN A 888 -37.84 -45.27 93.04
CA ASN A 888 -38.22 -45.83 91.71
C ASN A 888 -39.70 -46.09 91.32
N GLY A 889 -40.01 -45.73 90.07
CA GLY A 889 -41.32 -45.84 89.38
C GLY A 889 -41.81 -44.43 89.06
N ARG A 890 -41.90 -43.92 87.82
CA ARG A 890 -42.28 -44.44 86.47
C ARG A 890 -43.77 -44.81 86.39
N ALA A 891 -44.42 -44.31 85.32
CA ALA A 891 -45.88 -44.27 85.08
C ALA A 891 -46.62 -43.24 85.96
N SER A 892 -47.67 -42.53 85.51
CA SER A 892 -48.11 -42.19 84.13
C SER A 892 -49.16 -41.05 84.16
N PHE A 893 -49.50 -40.51 82.97
CA PHE A 893 -50.85 -40.08 82.54
C PHE A 893 -51.65 -38.95 83.25
N THR A 894 -52.17 -38.01 82.42
CA THR A 894 -53.52 -37.34 82.49
C THR A 894 -53.91 -36.44 83.70
N SER A 895 -54.83 -35.45 83.62
CA SER A 895 -55.41 -34.60 82.53
C SER A 895 -56.39 -33.56 83.18
N VAL A 896 -57.36 -33.00 82.42
CA VAL A 896 -58.65 -32.35 82.87
C VAL A 896 -58.59 -30.89 83.40
N ILE A 897 -59.55 -29.98 83.11
CA ILE A 897 -60.48 -29.75 81.95
C ILE A 897 -61.11 -28.32 81.99
N THR A 898 -61.35 -27.68 80.83
CA THR A 898 -62.38 -26.65 80.45
C THR A 898 -62.28 -26.44 78.92
N ASP A 899 -63.23 -25.93 78.11
CA ASP A 899 -64.53 -25.19 78.19
C ASP A 899 -64.43 -23.65 78.08
N LEU A 900 -65.16 -22.94 77.20
CA LEU A 900 -66.48 -23.22 76.54
C LEU A 900 -66.55 -22.78 75.04
N ASN A 901 -67.73 -22.95 74.40
CA ASN A 901 -68.04 -22.91 72.95
C ASN A 901 -69.41 -22.17 72.73
N PRO A 902 -70.16 -22.18 71.58
CA PRO A 902 -69.92 -22.26 70.11
C PRO A 902 -70.64 -21.06 69.38
N PRO A 903 -71.21 -21.09 68.14
CA PRO A 903 -71.12 -21.98 66.93
C PRO A 903 -70.74 -21.19 65.63
N SER A 904 -70.83 -21.66 64.37
CA SER A 904 -71.47 -22.83 63.73
C SER A 904 -70.83 -23.24 62.37
N THR A 905 -70.63 -24.57 62.14
CA THR A 905 -70.78 -25.36 60.87
C THR A 905 -70.18 -24.86 59.53
N SER A 906 -69.66 -25.67 58.59
CA SER A 906 -69.58 -27.14 58.33
C SER A 906 -68.66 -27.39 57.11
N SER A 907 -68.05 -28.56 56.79
CA SER A 907 -67.94 -29.89 57.44
C SER A 907 -67.00 -30.84 56.64
N HIS A 908 -66.13 -31.63 57.32
CA HIS A 908 -65.59 -32.98 56.96
C HIS A 908 -64.86 -33.22 55.61
N SER A 909 -64.03 -34.28 55.40
CA SER A 909 -62.97 -35.02 56.13
C SER A 909 -62.32 -36.00 55.11
N SER A 910 -61.19 -36.72 55.28
CA SER A 910 -60.54 -37.37 56.44
C SER A 910 -59.04 -37.71 56.15
N ASP A 911 -58.29 -38.19 57.15
CA ASP A 911 -56.81 -38.29 57.19
C ASP A 911 -56.11 -39.45 56.41
N GLY A 912 -54.78 -39.33 56.26
CA GLY A 912 -53.88 -40.40 55.80
C GLY A 912 -52.36 -40.13 55.94
N ASP A 913 -51.80 -40.45 57.12
CA ASP A 913 -50.43 -41.00 57.39
C ASP A 913 -49.11 -40.29 56.90
N LYS A 914 -48.23 -39.99 57.88
CA LYS A 914 -46.73 -39.96 57.86
C LYS A 914 -45.86 -38.90 57.13
N ASP A 915 -44.80 -38.54 57.89
CA ASP A 915 -43.43 -38.15 57.50
C ASP A 915 -43.11 -36.82 56.79
N SER A 916 -41.83 -36.42 56.98
CA SER A 916 -41.12 -35.22 56.47
C SER A 916 -41.45 -33.84 57.09
N MET A 917 -40.45 -32.94 57.06
CA MET A 917 -40.51 -31.57 57.57
C MET A 917 -39.55 -30.70 56.74
N SER A 918 -39.98 -30.30 55.54
CA SER A 918 -39.15 -29.56 54.57
C SER A 918 -39.98 -28.87 53.50
N GLN A 919 -40.59 -27.71 53.82
CA GLN A 919 -41.28 -26.87 52.85
C GLN A 919 -41.34 -25.41 53.34
N ALA A 920 -40.29 -24.64 52.99
CA ALA A 920 -40.20 -23.18 53.18
C ALA A 920 -39.11 -22.56 52.27
N SER A 921 -38.79 -23.20 51.14
CA SER A 921 -37.67 -22.82 50.27
C SER A 921 -38.01 -22.86 48.77
N SER A 922 -39.26 -23.12 48.39
CA SER A 922 -39.64 -23.27 46.98
C SER A 922 -39.82 -21.91 46.30
N GLU A 923 -40.56 -20.99 46.92
CA GLU A 923 -40.97 -19.72 46.30
C GLU A 923 -39.78 -18.75 46.10
N ASP A 924 -38.84 -18.67 47.05
CA ASP A 924 -37.62 -17.82 46.97
C ASP A 924 -36.54 -18.35 45.99
N GLU A 925 -36.71 -19.56 45.48
CA GLU A 925 -35.81 -20.23 44.52
C GLU A 925 -36.42 -20.18 43.11
N GLU A 926 -37.73 -20.47 43.00
CA GLU A 926 -38.54 -20.28 41.80
C GLU A 926 -38.57 -18.81 41.33
N LEU A 927 -38.71 -17.85 42.25
CA LEU A 927 -38.68 -16.41 41.91
C LEU A 927 -37.32 -15.95 41.35
N ARG A 928 -36.21 -16.52 41.84
CA ARG A 928 -34.86 -16.17 41.34
C ARG A 928 -34.53 -16.85 40.02
N PHE A 929 -35.01 -18.07 39.82
CA PHE A 929 -34.92 -18.75 38.54
C PHE A 929 -35.70 -18.00 37.45
N LEU A 930 -36.85 -17.42 37.79
CA LEU A 930 -37.59 -16.51 36.91
C LEU A 930 -36.83 -15.20 36.63
N GLU A 931 -36.15 -14.61 37.62
CA GLU A 931 -35.34 -13.39 37.46
C GLU A 931 -34.09 -13.63 36.58
N GLU A 932 -33.44 -14.80 36.67
CA GLU A 932 -32.37 -15.21 35.73
C GLU A 932 -32.90 -15.52 34.32
N ILE A 933 -34.09 -16.13 34.20
CA ILE A 933 -34.74 -16.36 32.90
C ILE A 933 -35.10 -15.03 32.24
N GLU A 934 -35.68 -14.06 32.96
CA GLU A 934 -36.04 -12.75 32.40
C GLU A 934 -34.79 -11.97 31.95
N LYS A 935 -33.67 -12.12 32.65
CA LYS A 935 -32.36 -11.60 32.22
C LYS A 935 -31.86 -12.27 30.93
N LEU A 936 -31.86 -13.60 30.86
CA LEU A 936 -31.42 -14.35 29.67
C LEU A 936 -32.34 -14.12 28.47
N GLU A 937 -33.65 -14.04 28.68
CA GLU A 937 -34.63 -13.71 27.63
C GLU A 937 -34.42 -12.28 27.11
N LYS A 938 -33.91 -11.36 27.95
CA LYS A 938 -33.52 -10.02 27.50
C LYS A 938 -32.20 -10.05 26.72
N GLU A 939 -31.15 -10.69 27.23
CA GLU A 939 -29.86 -10.78 26.54
C GLU A 939 -29.99 -11.48 25.18
N LEU A 940 -30.88 -12.48 25.08
CA LEU A 940 -31.25 -13.12 23.81
C LEU A 940 -32.02 -12.18 22.87
N LYS A 941 -32.92 -11.34 23.36
CA LYS A 941 -33.63 -10.34 22.54
C LYS A 941 -32.68 -9.25 22.03
N ASP A 942 -31.81 -8.75 22.88
CA ASP A 942 -30.83 -7.72 22.52
C ASP A 942 -29.87 -8.27 21.44
N ALA A 943 -29.43 -9.54 21.54
CA ALA A 943 -28.62 -10.21 20.51
C ALA A 943 -29.37 -10.53 19.21
N VAL A 944 -30.67 -10.88 19.27
CA VAL A 944 -31.51 -11.05 18.06
C VAL A 944 -31.70 -9.72 17.33
N ILE A 945 -31.85 -8.60 18.05
CA ILE A 945 -31.94 -7.26 17.44
C ILE A 945 -30.65 -6.90 16.71
N GLU A 946 -29.47 -7.18 17.30
CA GLU A 946 -28.17 -6.93 16.65
C GLU A 946 -27.97 -7.79 15.39
N ARG A 947 -28.35 -9.07 15.44
CA ARG A 947 -28.35 -9.96 14.26
C ARG A 947 -29.30 -9.44 13.17
N ASP A 948 -30.52 -9.06 13.54
CA ASP A 948 -31.54 -8.66 12.57
C ASP A 948 -31.21 -7.30 11.92
N ASP A 949 -30.50 -6.39 12.61
CA ASP A 949 -29.93 -5.15 12.05
C ASP A 949 -28.74 -5.42 11.11
N ALA A 950 -27.86 -6.38 11.44
CA ALA A 950 -26.79 -6.82 10.54
C ALA A 950 -27.37 -7.46 9.25
N VAL A 951 -28.39 -8.31 9.40
CA VAL A 951 -29.11 -8.90 8.26
C VAL A 951 -29.84 -7.82 7.45
N ALA A 952 -30.42 -6.79 8.07
CA ALA A 952 -31.05 -5.69 7.33
C ALA A 952 -30.04 -4.96 6.41
N LYS A 953 -28.85 -4.63 6.91
CA LYS A 953 -27.78 -3.99 6.14
C LYS A 953 -27.24 -4.89 5.02
N ALA A 954 -27.14 -6.19 5.26
CA ALA A 954 -26.74 -7.16 4.23
C ALA A 954 -27.78 -7.26 3.09
N ASN A 955 -29.08 -7.13 3.39
CA ASN A 955 -30.12 -7.04 2.36
C ASN A 955 -30.08 -5.71 1.60
N GLU A 956 -29.80 -4.58 2.27
CA GLU A 956 -29.68 -3.26 1.63
C GLU A 956 -28.55 -3.25 0.57
N ALA A 957 -27.35 -3.71 0.93
CA ALA A 957 -26.23 -3.85 -0.01
C ALA A 957 -26.50 -4.87 -1.14
N TYR A 958 -27.29 -5.91 -0.87
CA TYR A 958 -27.67 -6.91 -1.89
C TYR A 958 -28.67 -6.35 -2.92
N GLU A 959 -29.61 -5.49 -2.52
CA GLU A 959 -30.50 -4.80 -3.46
C GLU A 959 -29.73 -3.75 -4.31
N GLU A 960 -28.72 -3.06 -3.75
CA GLU A 960 -27.84 -2.17 -4.53
C GLU A 960 -27.06 -2.94 -5.61
N MET A 961 -26.55 -4.14 -5.30
CA MET A 961 -25.89 -5.02 -6.28
C MET A 961 -26.86 -5.53 -7.36
N LEU A 962 -28.13 -5.78 -7.02
CA LEU A 962 -29.15 -6.17 -8.01
C LEU A 962 -29.48 -5.04 -8.99
N ASP A 963 -29.63 -3.80 -8.52
CA ASP A 963 -29.86 -2.67 -9.43
C ASP A 963 -28.61 -2.35 -10.30
N LEU A 964 -27.39 -2.56 -9.78
CA LEU A 964 -26.15 -2.50 -10.58
C LEU A 964 -26.10 -3.59 -11.68
N GLN A 965 -26.38 -4.85 -11.32
CA GLN A 965 -26.46 -5.96 -12.30
C GLN A 965 -27.48 -5.64 -13.39
N LYS A 966 -28.67 -5.17 -13.00
CA LYS A 966 -29.76 -4.84 -13.91
C LYS A 966 -29.45 -3.68 -14.86
N MET A 967 -28.75 -2.64 -14.40
CA MET A 967 -28.28 -1.58 -15.30
C MET A 967 -27.33 -2.12 -16.38
N GLN A 968 -26.43 -3.05 -16.04
CA GLN A 968 -25.57 -3.69 -17.04
C GLN A 968 -26.34 -4.66 -17.96
N GLU A 969 -27.38 -5.35 -17.48
CA GLU A 969 -28.27 -6.16 -18.32
C GLU A 969 -29.10 -5.31 -19.31
N ASP A 970 -29.53 -4.11 -18.91
CA ASP A 970 -30.21 -3.15 -19.79
C ASP A 970 -29.26 -2.54 -20.83
N GLU A 971 -27.99 -2.25 -20.46
CA GLU A 971 -26.96 -1.84 -21.44
C GLU A 971 -26.60 -2.98 -22.41
N LEU A 972 -26.50 -4.22 -21.93
CA LEU A 972 -26.20 -5.38 -22.77
C LEU A 972 -27.32 -5.64 -23.81
N GLN A 973 -28.59 -5.48 -23.41
CA GLN A 973 -29.73 -5.53 -24.36
C GLN A 973 -29.64 -4.45 -25.44
N LYS A 974 -29.22 -3.23 -25.07
CA LYS A 974 -29.04 -2.12 -26.03
C LYS A 974 -27.91 -2.42 -27.02
N PHE A 975 -26.78 -2.97 -26.57
CA PHE A 975 -25.71 -3.43 -27.46
C PHE A 975 -26.20 -4.54 -28.42
N ASP A 976 -27.02 -5.48 -27.98
CA ASP A 976 -27.61 -6.50 -28.86
C ASP A 976 -28.63 -5.90 -29.87
N GLU A 977 -29.37 -4.83 -29.52
CA GLU A 977 -30.18 -4.07 -30.50
C GLU A 977 -29.31 -3.35 -31.55
N ASP A 978 -28.24 -2.66 -31.14
CA ASP A 978 -27.34 -1.94 -32.05
C ASP A 978 -26.61 -2.92 -33.00
N ILE A 979 -26.12 -4.06 -32.49
CA ILE A 979 -25.56 -5.15 -33.31
C ILE A 979 -26.59 -5.69 -34.30
N ARG A 980 -27.86 -5.83 -33.88
CA ARG A 980 -28.95 -6.30 -34.76
C ARG A 980 -29.28 -5.27 -35.85
N LEU A 981 -29.20 -3.98 -35.54
CA LEU A 981 -29.41 -2.89 -36.48
C LEU A 981 -28.31 -2.85 -37.55
N GLU A 982 -27.04 -2.95 -37.15
CA GLU A 982 -25.93 -2.93 -38.11
C GLU A 982 -25.80 -4.23 -38.91
N LYS A 983 -26.11 -5.40 -38.33
CA LYS A 983 -26.29 -6.64 -39.13
C LYS A 983 -27.35 -6.44 -40.22
N ALA A 984 -28.46 -5.76 -39.93
CA ALA A 984 -29.48 -5.45 -40.93
C ALA A 984 -29.05 -4.38 -41.96
N ASN A 985 -28.05 -3.53 -41.66
CA ASN A 985 -27.45 -2.60 -42.63
C ASN A 985 -26.45 -3.31 -43.55
N VAL A 986 -25.56 -4.14 -43.00
CA VAL A 986 -24.64 -5.01 -43.74
C VAL A 986 -25.41 -5.93 -44.68
N TRP A 987 -26.45 -6.61 -44.19
CA TRP A 987 -27.30 -7.49 -44.99
C TRP A 987 -27.97 -6.75 -46.16
N ARG A 988 -28.47 -5.52 -45.94
CA ARG A 988 -29.01 -4.66 -47.02
C ARG A 988 -27.95 -4.24 -48.04
N LEU A 989 -26.71 -4.01 -47.63
CA LEU A 989 -25.61 -3.68 -48.54
C LEU A 989 -25.18 -4.89 -49.38
N LEU A 990 -25.07 -6.08 -48.78
CA LEU A 990 -24.77 -7.33 -49.49
C LEU A 990 -25.85 -7.68 -50.52
N MET A 991 -27.14 -7.57 -50.14
CA MET A 991 -28.26 -7.70 -51.07
C MET A 991 -28.22 -6.67 -52.21
N SER A 992 -27.76 -5.43 -51.96
CA SER A 992 -27.59 -4.43 -53.02
C SER A 992 -26.43 -4.70 -53.97
N GLY A 993 -25.49 -5.58 -53.59
CA GLY A 993 -24.43 -6.11 -54.46
C GLY A 993 -24.85 -7.32 -55.30
N GLY A 994 -26.03 -7.90 -55.05
CA GLY A 994 -26.61 -8.99 -55.86
C GLY A 994 -26.35 -10.41 -55.37
N MET A 995 -25.79 -10.59 -54.16
CA MET A 995 -25.73 -11.91 -53.49
C MET A 995 -27.13 -12.41 -53.12
N GLN A 996 -27.31 -13.73 -52.99
CA GLN A 996 -28.58 -14.34 -52.57
C GLN A 996 -28.62 -14.59 -51.05
N ASP A 997 -29.82 -14.62 -50.46
CA ASP A 997 -30.03 -14.78 -49.01
C ASP A 997 -29.23 -15.95 -48.40
N ASP A 998 -29.24 -17.11 -49.08
CA ASP A 998 -28.53 -18.33 -48.64
C ASP A 998 -27.00 -18.12 -48.57
N GLU A 999 -26.41 -17.42 -49.55
CA GLU A 999 -24.98 -17.10 -49.58
C GLU A 999 -24.60 -16.08 -48.49
N ILE A 1000 -25.50 -15.13 -48.20
CA ILE A 1000 -25.29 -14.11 -47.17
C ILE A 1000 -25.38 -14.73 -45.76
N GLU A 1001 -26.30 -15.67 -45.52
CA GLU A 1001 -26.39 -16.35 -44.22
C GLU A 1001 -25.19 -17.28 -43.96
N GLU A 1002 -24.60 -17.90 -44.99
CA GLU A 1002 -23.35 -18.66 -44.86
C GLU A 1002 -22.13 -17.73 -44.66
N THR A 1003 -22.05 -16.62 -45.41
CA THR A 1003 -20.97 -15.62 -45.30
C THR A 1003 -20.93 -14.96 -43.91
N LEU A 1004 -22.09 -14.66 -43.31
CA LEU A 1004 -22.19 -14.08 -41.95
C LEU A 1004 -21.90 -15.08 -40.82
N ARG A 1005 -21.62 -16.34 -41.16
CA ARG A 1005 -21.41 -17.45 -40.20
C ARG A 1005 -19.97 -17.94 -40.16
N CYS A 1006 -19.19 -17.72 -41.20
CA CYS A 1006 -17.75 -18.01 -41.22
C CYS A 1006 -16.99 -16.89 -40.50
N GLN A 1007 -16.14 -17.25 -39.54
CA GLN A 1007 -15.41 -16.29 -38.70
C GLN A 1007 -13.94 -16.15 -39.11
N ASP A 1008 -13.46 -17.01 -40.00
CA ASP A 1008 -12.07 -17.10 -40.46
C ASP A 1008 -11.75 -16.10 -41.58
N GLU A 1009 -10.47 -15.74 -41.69
CA GLU A 1009 -9.98 -14.67 -42.57
C GLU A 1009 -9.43 -15.24 -43.89
N ASP A 1010 -10.25 -15.19 -44.96
CA ASP A 1010 -9.81 -15.04 -46.36
C ASP A 1010 -11.03 -14.99 -47.32
N TRP A 1011 -11.27 -13.87 -48.02
CA TRP A 1011 -12.10 -13.87 -49.23
C TRP A 1011 -11.72 -12.79 -50.26
N MET A 1012 -12.19 -12.98 -51.50
CA MET A 1012 -11.62 -12.41 -52.72
C MET A 1012 -11.91 -10.93 -52.98
N ILE A 1013 -10.94 -10.27 -53.64
CA ILE A 1013 -11.10 -8.95 -54.25
C ILE A 1013 -12.08 -9.04 -55.43
N SER A 1014 -13.14 -8.24 -55.39
CA SER A 1014 -13.99 -7.88 -56.54
C SER A 1014 -13.48 -6.57 -57.17
N GLU A 1015 -13.72 -6.36 -58.47
CA GLU A 1015 -13.14 -5.25 -59.25
C GLU A 1015 -13.68 -3.84 -58.88
N ASP A 1016 -14.67 -3.72 -57.99
CA ASP A 1016 -15.25 -2.43 -57.56
C ASP A 1016 -14.81 -2.01 -56.15
N TYR A 1017 -13.69 -1.28 -56.09
CA TYR A 1017 -12.96 -0.93 -54.87
C TYR A 1017 -13.81 -0.17 -53.84
N ASP A 1018 -14.72 0.71 -54.29
CA ASP A 1018 -15.54 1.57 -53.43
C ASP A 1018 -16.68 0.80 -52.71
N TYR A 1019 -17.02 -0.40 -53.20
CA TYR A 1019 -17.94 -1.31 -52.53
C TYR A 1019 -17.23 -2.13 -51.45
N THR A 1020 -16.12 -2.79 -51.80
CA THR A 1020 -15.35 -3.64 -50.89
C THR A 1020 -14.86 -2.88 -49.65
N VAL A 1021 -14.39 -1.63 -49.81
CA VAL A 1021 -13.97 -0.79 -48.68
C VAL A 1021 -15.12 -0.55 -47.70
N LYS A 1022 -16.32 -0.18 -48.16
CA LYS A 1022 -17.47 0.09 -47.25
C LYS A 1022 -17.95 -1.17 -46.51
N VAL A 1023 -17.94 -2.32 -47.19
CA VAL A 1023 -18.25 -3.60 -46.53
C VAL A 1023 -17.19 -3.93 -45.47
N SER A 1024 -15.90 -3.73 -45.76
CA SER A 1024 -14.83 -3.96 -44.79
C SER A 1024 -14.90 -3.04 -43.57
N GLU A 1025 -15.26 -1.75 -43.75
CA GLU A 1025 -15.39 -0.78 -42.67
C GLU A 1025 -16.57 -1.12 -41.74
N LEU A 1026 -17.70 -1.54 -42.30
CA LEU A 1026 -18.86 -1.98 -41.53
C LEU A 1026 -18.61 -3.32 -40.81
N VAL A 1027 -17.91 -4.27 -41.44
CA VAL A 1027 -17.51 -5.52 -40.78
C VAL A 1027 -16.49 -5.27 -39.66
N ALA A 1028 -15.55 -4.34 -39.83
CA ALA A 1028 -14.63 -3.93 -38.78
C ALA A 1028 -15.35 -3.29 -37.58
N LYS A 1029 -16.32 -2.39 -37.84
CA LYS A 1029 -17.20 -1.83 -36.80
C LYS A 1029 -18.03 -2.90 -36.10
N LEU A 1030 -18.57 -3.88 -36.84
CA LEU A 1030 -19.31 -4.99 -36.26
C LEU A 1030 -18.43 -5.91 -35.40
N LYS A 1031 -17.18 -6.20 -35.82
CA LYS A 1031 -16.18 -6.91 -35.00
C LYS A 1031 -15.89 -6.15 -33.70
N ALA A 1032 -15.70 -4.82 -33.76
CA ALA A 1032 -15.44 -3.99 -32.58
C ALA A 1032 -16.60 -4.01 -31.57
N VAL A 1033 -17.82 -3.69 -32.00
CA VAL A 1033 -19.00 -3.65 -31.13
C VAL A 1033 -19.32 -5.05 -30.55
N SER A 1034 -19.10 -6.12 -31.32
CA SER A 1034 -19.23 -7.49 -30.78
C SER A 1034 -18.19 -7.79 -29.69
N SER A 1035 -16.96 -7.29 -29.82
CA SER A 1035 -15.91 -7.48 -28.81
C SER A 1035 -16.20 -6.72 -27.52
N GLU A 1036 -16.70 -5.49 -27.59
CA GLU A 1036 -17.12 -4.70 -26.42
C GLU A 1036 -18.30 -5.37 -25.71
N ARG A 1037 -19.31 -5.80 -26.47
CA ARG A 1037 -20.47 -6.54 -25.97
C ARG A 1037 -20.06 -7.85 -25.29
N ASP A 1038 -19.08 -8.58 -25.83
CA ASP A 1038 -18.62 -9.83 -25.22
C ASP A 1038 -17.78 -9.62 -23.95
N GLN A 1039 -17.11 -8.47 -23.79
CA GLN A 1039 -16.51 -8.06 -22.51
C GLN A 1039 -17.58 -7.71 -21.46
N LEU A 1040 -18.61 -6.92 -21.82
CA LEU A 1040 -19.73 -6.61 -20.93
C LEU A 1040 -20.49 -7.88 -20.49
N ASN A 1041 -20.67 -8.82 -21.41
CA ASN A 1041 -21.27 -10.14 -21.15
C ASN A 1041 -20.44 -11.00 -20.18
N GLN A 1042 -19.12 -10.81 -20.10
CA GLN A 1042 -18.29 -11.44 -19.05
C GLN A 1042 -18.47 -10.75 -17.69
N GLN A 1043 -18.52 -9.42 -17.66
CA GLN A 1043 -18.76 -8.64 -16.44
C GLN A 1043 -20.13 -8.97 -15.81
N VAL A 1044 -21.20 -8.94 -16.59
CA VAL A 1044 -22.56 -9.31 -16.14
C VAL A 1044 -22.57 -10.72 -15.53
N LYS A 1045 -21.94 -11.71 -16.18
CA LYS A 1045 -21.85 -13.09 -15.65
C LYS A 1045 -21.09 -13.17 -14.33
N GLN A 1046 -20.06 -12.34 -14.14
CA GLN A 1046 -19.33 -12.29 -12.88
C GLN A 1046 -20.21 -11.68 -11.77
N LEU A 1047 -20.86 -10.53 -12.03
CA LEU A 1047 -21.81 -9.94 -11.08
C LEU A 1047 -22.95 -10.91 -10.73
N THR A 1048 -23.54 -11.61 -11.69
CA THR A 1048 -24.59 -12.62 -11.42
C THR A 1048 -24.09 -13.73 -10.48
N LEU A 1049 -22.83 -14.17 -10.62
CA LEU A 1049 -22.23 -15.18 -9.75
C LEU A 1049 -21.97 -14.63 -8.32
N GLU A 1050 -21.50 -13.40 -8.21
CA GLU A 1050 -21.23 -12.72 -6.93
C GLU A 1050 -22.55 -12.42 -6.19
N CYS A 1051 -23.57 -11.91 -6.88
CA CYS A 1051 -24.94 -11.79 -6.36
C CYS A 1051 -25.49 -13.13 -5.87
N GLN A 1052 -25.26 -14.23 -6.62
CA GLN A 1052 -25.72 -15.56 -6.20
C GLN A 1052 -24.99 -16.05 -4.93
N GLN A 1053 -23.69 -15.80 -4.79
CA GLN A 1053 -22.94 -16.13 -3.58
C GLN A 1053 -23.43 -15.33 -2.36
N TRP A 1054 -23.64 -14.02 -2.50
CA TRP A 1054 -24.21 -13.17 -1.44
C TRP A 1054 -25.61 -13.63 -1.02
N LYS A 1055 -26.45 -13.98 -1.98
CA LYS A 1055 -27.79 -14.54 -1.72
C LYS A 1055 -27.74 -15.84 -0.92
N ASP A 1056 -26.85 -16.77 -1.29
CA ASP A 1056 -26.70 -18.04 -0.59
C ASP A 1056 -26.13 -17.85 0.84
N ILE A 1057 -25.27 -16.85 1.07
CA ILE A 1057 -24.81 -16.45 2.42
C ILE A 1057 -25.98 -15.89 3.25
N ILE A 1058 -26.72 -14.91 2.72
CA ILE A 1058 -27.85 -14.26 3.42
C ILE A 1058 -28.96 -15.28 3.75
N LEU A 1059 -29.23 -16.26 2.87
CA LEU A 1059 -30.17 -17.35 3.14
C LEU A 1059 -29.66 -18.29 4.24
N LYS A 1060 -28.37 -18.62 4.24
CA LYS A 1060 -27.75 -19.54 5.20
C LYS A 1060 -27.77 -19.00 6.64
N ASP A 1061 -27.51 -17.71 6.82
CA ASP A 1061 -27.59 -17.07 8.15
C ASP A 1061 -29.04 -16.79 8.59
N ARG A 1062 -29.96 -16.62 7.63
CA ARG A 1062 -31.40 -16.46 7.89
C ARG A 1062 -32.06 -17.74 8.42
N ASP A 1063 -31.67 -18.89 7.90
CA ASP A 1063 -32.19 -20.20 8.31
C ASP A 1063 -31.44 -20.81 9.52
N ALA A 1064 -30.42 -20.12 10.05
CA ALA A 1064 -29.65 -20.56 11.22
C ALA A 1064 -30.45 -20.48 12.53
N SER A 1065 -30.83 -21.65 13.06
CA SER A 1065 -31.47 -21.80 14.37
C SER A 1065 -30.46 -21.58 15.53
N PRO A 1066 -30.79 -20.85 16.61
CA PRO A 1066 -29.91 -20.62 17.76
C PRO A 1066 -29.54 -21.85 18.62
N VAL A 1067 -29.73 -23.08 18.13
CA VAL A 1067 -29.75 -24.32 18.93
C VAL A 1067 -28.60 -25.29 18.61
N ASP A 1068 -28.04 -25.27 17.40
CA ASP A 1068 -27.10 -26.32 16.94
C ASP A 1068 -25.61 -26.03 17.20
N THR A 1069 -25.24 -24.81 17.63
CA THR A 1069 -23.84 -24.39 17.86
C THR A 1069 -23.21 -24.92 19.17
N GLY A 1070 -23.72 -26.03 19.71
CA GLY A 1070 -23.37 -26.54 21.04
C GLY A 1070 -22.35 -27.69 21.13
N THR A 1071 -21.95 -28.33 20.02
CA THR A 1071 -21.38 -29.70 20.11
C THR A 1071 -20.13 -30.05 19.27
N GLU A 1072 -19.53 -29.12 18.50
CA GLU A 1072 -18.36 -29.43 17.64
C GLU A 1072 -17.10 -28.56 17.91
N ILE A 1073 -16.90 -28.07 19.13
CA ILE A 1073 -15.63 -27.39 19.53
C ILE A 1073 -14.88 -28.21 20.59
N PHE A 1074 -14.56 -29.47 20.26
CA PHE A 1074 -13.57 -30.27 21.01
C PHE A 1074 -13.00 -31.44 20.19
N ASN A 1075 -12.39 -31.16 19.02
CA ASN A 1075 -11.35 -32.03 18.43
C ASN A 1075 -10.59 -31.38 17.25
N SER A 1076 -9.33 -31.82 17.10
CA SER A 1076 -8.41 -31.61 15.96
C SER A 1076 -7.97 -30.19 15.58
N GLU A 1077 -6.67 -30.07 15.30
CA GLU A 1077 -5.98 -28.86 14.84
C GLU A 1077 -6.22 -28.63 13.33
N GLY A 1078 -6.34 -27.36 12.91
CA GLY A 1078 -6.47 -27.00 11.50
C GLY A 1078 -6.41 -25.50 11.28
N SER A 1079 -5.24 -24.97 10.93
CA SER A 1079 -5.06 -23.54 10.63
C SER A 1079 -5.83 -23.18 9.35
N PHE A 1080 -6.74 -22.21 9.47
CA PHE A 1080 -7.22 -21.44 8.32
C PHE A 1080 -6.73 -20.00 8.45
N VAL A 1081 -6.03 -19.52 7.43
CA VAL A 1081 -5.43 -18.19 7.38
C VAL A 1081 -6.39 -17.25 6.67
N LEU A 1082 -6.96 -16.29 7.40
CA LEU A 1082 -7.58 -15.10 6.80
C LEU A 1082 -6.47 -14.10 6.49
N ASN A 1083 -6.12 -13.95 5.20
CA ASN A 1083 -5.22 -12.91 4.77
C ASN A 1083 -5.48 -12.54 3.30
N GLY A 1084 -5.61 -11.23 3.01
CA GLY A 1084 -5.63 -10.69 1.65
C GLY A 1084 -6.96 -10.74 0.90
N MET A 1085 -7.86 -9.79 1.19
CA MET A 1085 -8.78 -9.16 0.20
C MET A 1085 -9.42 -7.92 0.85
N ASN A 1086 -8.76 -6.75 0.76
CA ASN A 1086 -9.30 -5.50 1.31
C ASN A 1086 -8.76 -4.24 0.61
N THR A 1087 -8.90 -4.15 -0.72
CA THR A 1087 -8.72 -2.91 -1.51
C THR A 1087 -9.38 -3.05 -2.90
N THR A 1088 -10.62 -2.57 -3.07
CA THR A 1088 -11.19 -1.89 -4.27
C THR A 1088 -12.70 -1.71 -4.09
N PHE A 1089 -13.13 -0.57 -3.54
CA PHE A 1089 -14.37 0.16 -3.88
C PHE A 1089 -14.54 1.39 -2.99
N VAL A 1090 -13.86 2.48 -3.35
CA VAL A 1090 -14.13 3.89 -3.00
C VAL A 1090 -13.73 4.72 -4.22
#